data_AF-A0A2E2U5K4-F1
#
_entry.id   AF-A0A2E2U5K4-F1
#
_cell.length_a   1.000
_cell.length_b   1.000
_cell.length_c   1.000
_cell.angle_alpha   90.00
_cell.angle_beta   90.00
_cell.angle_gamma   90.00
#
_symmetry.space_group_name_H-M   'P 1'
#
loop_
_entity.id
_entity.type
_entity.pdbx_description
1 polymer ?
#
loop_
_entity_poly.entity_id
_entity_poly.type
_entity_poly.pdbx_seq_one_letter_code
_entity_poly.pdbx_strand_id
1 'polypeptide(L)'
;MLFCLSFQVLGSSISIPLSPEDQSKRPAEDLIYQGNRIDSYQALELDQRGVNLAQLNPYESSLWKNEKLPLEILNPTSNQFRFEEYKRSPTEFFRAVVSHQGQRFVITASLDNHTNILRAGLLRKLGYDIALPRYLESASIRFNSREQKTAFLEKLGEETLTARSRWVATETQNNVLNLKDITIEPAELKNVNIHIPVMNRERQKQRRVFRGLLAIYTLTDFPQSINGIDEKIGRVFNGFLTFTHPYANQFRDVSLDDLKWMTSRLNQVMTSQDIHEIVQGAGYPYDIARLIEHKLKSRINSLSQHLSLPQRFNTNSQISLGNIQSGELTGNAYPNRVVEYFREDADSPYEFRELFRLFRTQATYNALSQVLDQAIDRIVPGVSVNDAVENIQDEIADFRINNGNVDGSLPLSVFTYPTAYVNASARRNVVFGQYQESVAPIQLVDSVQADANLGVYSMITGVNNRVTPSVSASVGFSRTYSHVRAMPDLETATSQEVERILVPRLMKQVGNILKTEFECSLTDTVTVQESELNGEPIVYIKFDTAVEGAIELARSRRQELIATGTPESIILLVPVEREEECLAEIEDLKTKSLDDFLKELADNETFIISDSINLIGMGNASLPLDPVLGQPLTLSVGAEALKGFVRAVFIRKKDGYIEVSLQRQKNFNRQLSLSLNYFIEVLRGTKKWFDGEQETLIYKIPTEGVDDSRKLITLKTLRELFVSNNTFYMDEHFDPITLNHDVRGTLTTLQMLWYKSESLYMDHNVEIDLPASDYPHLTEEQRKKTLFATSSMRRNGRNFFGFANSILSSLSRFLNLGSGNSDPGRTFQGTSKSRYYVTEGDISPDASANRITTKIDYIWRGWSAGASTLNDIFNWIEWLFDQTQVNYHIDRTQFRGIGPLKGFEIKSTFIIYPEFYQKFEREILDSSHYQALEKLRALFGEEKWNRYCSRRSRYVGGRRRIGTNRNCIPTPVKRITRLRRAGLPEDKKLRVKKFNYILVMLLEGFDRQKVLQYISDQNFFASTRVTGFLENSERGYVDYISNTFGRYNTEYGTGIFDQISSVLNITPYELRALNYTPGM
;
A
#
# COMPACT_ATOMS: atom_id res chain seq x y z
N MET A 1 1.40 3.02 19.35
CA MET A 1 0.00 3.16 18.89
C MET A 1 0.05 4.16 17.73
N LEU A 2 -0.53 3.83 16.57
CA LEU A 2 -0.32 4.43 15.21
C LEU A 2 0.97 3.97 14.50
N PHE A 3 1.03 3.59 13.21
CA PHE A 3 0.16 3.83 12.05
C PHE A 3 0.01 2.59 11.13
N CYS A 4 -1.23 2.22 10.78
CA CYS A 4 -1.60 1.57 9.52
C CYS A 4 -2.51 2.56 8.78
N LEU A 5 -1.97 3.35 7.86
CA LEU A 5 -2.80 4.20 7.00
C LEU A 5 -3.36 3.33 5.87
N SER A 6 -4.49 2.68 6.13
CA SER A 6 -5.45 2.36 5.08
C SER A 6 -6.17 3.65 4.72
N PHE A 7 -6.15 4.07 3.45
CA PHE A 7 -7.12 5.02 2.91
C PHE A 7 -8.51 4.36 2.93
N GLN A 8 -9.09 4.23 4.11
CA GLN A 8 -10.53 4.18 4.25
C GLN A 8 -10.98 5.64 4.30
N VAL A 9 -11.95 5.98 3.45
CA VAL A 9 -12.74 7.21 3.57
C VAL A 9 -12.97 7.49 5.06
N LEU A 10 -12.59 8.69 5.51
CA LEU A 10 -12.47 9.17 6.89
C LEU A 10 -13.60 8.70 7.84
N GLY A 11 -13.52 7.45 8.31
CA GLY A 11 -14.34 6.90 9.37
C GLY A 11 -13.49 6.77 10.62
N SER A 12 -13.90 7.39 11.74
CA SER A 12 -13.23 7.13 13.01
C SER A 12 -13.41 5.67 13.42
N SER A 13 -12.42 5.09 14.09
CA SER A 13 -12.49 3.71 14.60
C SER A 13 -12.49 3.67 16.13
N ILE A 14 -13.11 2.64 16.69
CA ILE A 14 -13.08 2.35 18.13
C ILE A 14 -12.65 0.91 18.35
N SER A 15 -11.68 0.70 19.23
CA SER A 15 -11.16 -0.61 19.61
C SER A 15 -11.47 -0.92 21.06
N ILE A 16 -12.08 -2.08 21.31
CA ILE A 16 -12.54 -2.54 22.62
C ILE A 16 -11.82 -3.84 22.96
N PRO A 17 -11.12 -3.94 24.10
CA PRO A 17 -10.41 -5.17 24.47
C PRO A 17 -11.39 -6.32 24.71
N LEU A 18 -11.05 -7.51 24.22
CA LEU A 18 -11.84 -8.73 24.41
C LEU A 18 -11.42 -9.52 25.67
N SER A 19 -10.28 -9.18 26.27
CA SER A 19 -9.83 -9.82 27.51
C SER A 19 -10.76 -9.43 28.66
N PRO A 20 -11.36 -10.39 29.38
CA PRO A 20 -12.16 -10.11 30.58
C PRO A 20 -11.36 -9.46 31.71
N GLU A 21 -10.03 -9.67 31.73
CA GLU A 21 -9.11 -9.12 32.75
C GLU A 21 -8.68 -7.67 32.45
N ASP A 22 -9.07 -7.10 31.31
CA ASP A 22 -8.68 -5.74 30.93
C ASP A 22 -9.55 -4.69 31.65
N GLN A 23 -8.99 -4.10 32.70
CA GLN A 23 -9.61 -3.04 33.51
C GLN A 23 -9.25 -1.62 33.03
N SER A 24 -8.77 -1.44 31.79
CA SER A 24 -8.44 -0.11 31.25
C SER A 24 -9.66 0.80 31.05
N LYS A 25 -10.87 0.23 31.05
CA LYS A 25 -12.14 0.97 30.90
C LYS A 25 -12.88 1.03 32.23
N ARG A 26 -13.25 2.25 32.65
CA ARG A 26 -14.04 2.47 33.86
C ARG A 26 -15.47 1.90 33.70
N PRO A 27 -15.98 1.10 34.66
CA PRO A 27 -17.38 0.65 34.65
C PRO A 27 -18.37 1.82 34.62
N ALA A 28 -19.59 1.56 34.15
CA ALA A 28 -20.67 2.56 34.15
C ALA A 28 -21.16 2.87 35.58
N GLU A 29 -21.67 4.08 35.81
CA GLU A 29 -22.13 4.59 37.11
C GLU A 29 -23.66 4.48 37.29
N ASP A 30 -24.35 3.84 36.34
CA ASP A 30 -25.79 3.66 36.33
C ASP A 30 -26.22 2.20 36.56
N LEU A 31 -25.33 1.31 37.02
CA LEU A 31 -25.64 -0.11 37.20
C LEU A 31 -26.47 -0.36 38.47
N ILE A 32 -27.28 -1.44 38.45
CA ILE A 32 -27.99 -1.96 39.63
C ILE A 32 -27.43 -3.32 40.02
N TYR A 33 -27.12 -3.49 41.31
CA TYR A 33 -26.80 -4.77 41.93
C TYR A 33 -27.65 -4.97 43.18
N GLN A 34 -28.34 -6.12 43.27
CA GLN A 34 -29.24 -6.46 44.39
C GLN A 34 -30.27 -5.37 44.75
N GLY A 35 -30.80 -4.68 43.72
CA GLY A 35 -31.81 -3.63 43.89
C GLY A 35 -31.27 -2.23 44.22
N ASN A 36 -29.96 -2.08 44.46
CA ASN A 36 -29.33 -0.79 44.74
C ASN A 36 -28.52 -0.31 43.54
N ARG A 37 -28.53 1.01 43.30
CA ARG A 37 -27.64 1.64 42.32
C ARG A 37 -26.21 1.63 42.87
N ILE A 38 -25.26 1.24 42.03
CA ILE A 38 -23.84 1.22 42.36
C ILE A 38 -23.07 2.23 41.50
N ASP A 39 -22.02 2.82 42.08
CA ASP A 39 -21.09 3.67 41.32
C ASP A 39 -20.01 2.82 40.61
N SER A 40 -19.14 3.49 39.84
CA SER A 40 -18.09 2.81 39.08
C SER A 40 -17.03 2.11 39.93
N TYR A 41 -16.75 2.61 41.14
CA TYR A 41 -15.76 2.02 42.05
C TYR A 41 -16.31 0.74 42.68
N GLN A 42 -17.57 0.80 43.12
CA GLN A 42 -18.30 -0.36 43.62
C GLN A 42 -18.45 -1.43 42.53
N ALA A 43 -18.75 -1.03 41.28
CA ALA A 43 -18.80 -1.96 40.16
C ALA A 43 -17.44 -2.62 39.87
N LEU A 44 -16.34 -1.85 39.93
CA LEU A 44 -14.99 -2.40 39.76
C LEU A 44 -14.64 -3.40 40.87
N GLU A 45 -15.01 -3.12 42.12
CA GLU A 45 -14.79 -4.03 43.25
C GLU A 45 -15.59 -5.33 43.08
N LEU A 46 -16.83 -5.25 42.59
CA LEU A 46 -17.64 -6.44 42.28
C LEU A 46 -17.01 -7.28 41.17
N ASP A 47 -16.50 -6.65 40.12
CA ASP A 47 -15.77 -7.32 39.03
C ASP A 47 -14.53 -8.05 39.53
N GLN A 48 -13.73 -7.40 40.38
CA GLN A 48 -12.56 -8.00 41.04
C GLN A 48 -12.92 -9.19 41.94
N ARG A 49 -14.15 -9.24 42.46
CA ARG A 49 -14.72 -10.36 43.24
C ARG A 49 -15.37 -11.44 42.36
N GLY A 50 -15.29 -11.32 41.03
CA GLY A 50 -15.80 -12.29 40.06
C GLY A 50 -17.27 -12.11 39.66
N VAL A 51 -17.89 -10.96 39.98
CA VAL A 51 -19.25 -10.66 39.51
C VAL A 51 -19.21 -10.18 38.07
N ASN A 52 -19.90 -10.88 37.18
CA ASN A 52 -19.96 -10.52 35.77
C ASN A 52 -20.82 -9.26 35.54
N LEU A 53 -20.17 -8.12 35.34
CA LEU A 53 -20.84 -6.84 35.14
C LEU A 53 -21.72 -6.81 33.89
N ALA A 54 -21.49 -7.64 32.87
CA ALA A 54 -22.34 -7.71 31.67
C ALA A 54 -23.78 -8.17 31.96
N GLN A 55 -24.02 -8.79 33.12
CA GLN A 55 -25.36 -9.24 33.54
C GLN A 55 -26.16 -8.15 34.27
N LEU A 56 -25.52 -7.06 34.68
CA LEU A 56 -26.17 -5.98 35.42
C LEU A 56 -26.85 -5.00 34.47
N ASN A 57 -28.12 -4.69 34.75
CA ASN A 57 -28.87 -3.67 34.02
C ASN A 57 -28.52 -2.26 34.52
N PRO A 58 -28.64 -1.24 33.66
CA PRO A 58 -28.71 0.13 34.14
C PRO A 58 -29.99 0.35 34.95
N TYR A 59 -30.02 1.40 35.79
CA TYR A 59 -31.25 1.78 36.48
C TYR A 59 -32.32 2.27 35.49
N GLU A 60 -33.58 1.95 35.78
CA GLU A 60 -34.70 2.37 34.95
C GLU A 60 -34.91 3.89 35.03
N SER A 61 -35.20 4.49 33.88
CA SER A 61 -35.37 5.94 33.74
C SER A 61 -36.55 6.25 32.81
N SER A 62 -36.88 7.53 32.63
CA SER A 62 -37.88 7.93 31.63
C SER A 62 -37.50 7.50 30.21
N LEU A 63 -36.21 7.33 29.93
CA LEU A 63 -35.69 6.95 28.61
C LEU A 63 -35.66 5.43 28.40
N TRP A 64 -35.40 4.65 29.44
CA TRP A 64 -35.19 3.19 29.31
C TRP A 64 -35.83 2.44 30.47
N LYS A 65 -36.54 1.36 30.14
CA LYS A 65 -37.17 0.42 31.08
C LYS A 65 -36.76 -1.01 30.77
N ASN A 66 -36.76 -1.87 31.78
CA ASN A 66 -36.42 -3.28 31.61
C ASN A 66 -37.58 -4.11 31.05
N GLU A 67 -38.25 -3.62 30.01
CA GLU A 67 -39.38 -4.27 29.37
C GLU A 67 -39.36 -4.03 27.85
N LYS A 68 -40.12 -4.83 27.12
CA LYS A 68 -40.28 -4.68 25.67
C LYS A 68 -41.41 -3.69 25.39
N LEU A 69 -41.11 -2.57 24.73
CA LEU A 69 -42.12 -1.57 24.40
C LEU A 69 -42.77 -1.84 23.02
N PRO A 70 -44.06 -1.50 22.84
CA PRO A 70 -44.74 -1.66 21.56
C PRO A 70 -44.22 -0.68 20.49
N LEU A 71 -44.43 -1.03 19.22
CA LEU A 71 -44.16 -0.14 18.08
C LEU A 71 -45.37 0.76 17.82
N GLU A 72 -45.49 1.85 18.58
CA GLU A 72 -46.54 2.84 18.38
C GLU A 72 -46.17 3.79 17.22
N ILE A 73 -46.72 3.51 16.03
CA ILE A 73 -46.46 4.32 14.83
C ILE A 73 -47.43 5.50 14.77
N LEU A 74 -46.89 6.70 14.50
CA LEU A 74 -47.68 7.90 14.27
C LEU A 74 -48.55 7.74 13.01
N ASN A 75 -49.85 8.03 13.11
CA ASN A 75 -50.76 8.08 11.98
C ASN A 75 -51.28 9.51 11.73
N PRO A 76 -50.57 10.35 10.96
CA PRO A 76 -51.09 11.65 10.59
C PRO A 76 -52.34 11.49 9.72
N THR A 77 -53.33 12.37 9.92
CA THR A 77 -54.61 12.37 9.19
C THR A 77 -54.47 12.80 7.73
N SER A 78 -53.35 13.45 7.37
CA SER A 78 -53.03 13.91 6.02
C SER A 78 -51.51 14.03 5.81
N ASN A 79 -51.07 13.95 4.55
CA ASN A 79 -49.69 14.25 4.14
C ASN A 79 -49.51 15.71 3.68
N GLN A 80 -50.44 16.61 4.03
CA GLN A 80 -50.39 18.03 3.70
C GLN A 80 -50.05 18.87 4.93
N PHE A 81 -48.94 19.60 4.89
CA PHE A 81 -48.43 20.36 6.01
C PHE A 81 -48.14 21.82 5.65
N ARG A 82 -48.11 22.69 6.66
CA ARG A 82 -47.62 24.07 6.53
C ARG A 82 -46.25 24.19 7.18
N PHE A 83 -45.30 24.80 6.50
CA PHE A 83 -43.98 25.08 7.07
C PHE A 83 -44.08 26.13 8.19
N GLU A 84 -43.42 25.89 9.32
CA GLU A 84 -43.37 26.81 10.45
C GLU A 84 -41.95 27.35 10.66
N GLU A 85 -40.98 26.48 10.95
CA GLU A 85 -39.60 26.89 11.25
C GLU A 85 -38.57 25.78 10.97
N TYR A 86 -37.29 26.16 10.84
CA TYR A 86 -36.18 25.20 10.76
C TYR A 86 -35.81 24.67 12.14
N LYS A 87 -35.40 23.40 12.22
CA LYS A 87 -34.87 22.79 13.44
C LYS A 87 -33.40 22.49 13.24
N ARG A 88 -32.56 22.79 14.25
CA ARG A 88 -31.13 22.53 14.18
C ARG A 88 -30.86 21.03 14.00
N SER A 89 -30.05 20.69 13.01
CA SER A 89 -29.62 19.33 12.69
C SER A 89 -28.11 19.27 12.43
N PRO A 90 -27.49 18.11 12.62
CA PRO A 90 -26.13 17.87 12.13
C PRO A 90 -26.12 17.75 10.60
N THR A 91 -24.95 17.91 9.99
CA THR A 91 -24.71 17.65 8.57
C THR A 91 -25.23 16.25 8.18
N GLU A 92 -25.76 16.11 6.96
CA GLU A 92 -26.44 14.92 6.39
C GLU A 92 -27.90 14.72 6.83
N PHE A 93 -28.40 15.58 7.74
CA PHE A 93 -29.78 15.58 8.20
C PHE A 93 -30.39 16.96 8.01
N PHE A 94 -31.49 17.04 7.27
CA PHE A 94 -32.32 18.23 7.22
C PHE A 94 -33.54 18.06 8.13
N ARG A 95 -33.85 19.07 8.96
CA ARG A 95 -35.02 19.04 9.85
C ARG A 95 -35.82 20.34 9.83
N ALA A 96 -37.14 20.21 9.73
CA ALA A 96 -38.06 21.33 9.79
C ALA A 96 -39.30 20.99 10.63
N VAL A 97 -39.84 22.01 11.30
CA VAL A 97 -41.13 21.91 11.98
C VAL A 97 -42.23 22.30 11.01
N VAL A 98 -43.23 21.43 10.90
CA VAL A 98 -44.41 21.63 10.07
C VAL A 98 -45.68 21.44 10.90
N SER A 99 -46.79 22.01 10.46
CA SER A 99 -48.07 21.89 11.16
C SER A 99 -49.19 21.36 10.26
N HIS A 100 -50.12 20.60 10.87
CA HIS A 100 -51.39 20.20 10.26
C HIS A 100 -52.48 20.30 11.32
N GLN A 101 -53.58 21.02 11.03
CA GLN A 101 -54.72 21.18 11.95
C GLN A 101 -54.32 21.58 13.39
N GLY A 102 -53.29 22.42 13.54
CA GLY A 102 -52.79 22.89 14.83
C GLY A 102 -51.82 21.95 15.55
N GLN A 103 -51.62 20.72 15.08
CA GLN A 103 -50.59 19.81 15.59
C GLN A 103 -49.25 20.07 14.90
N ARG A 104 -48.16 20.07 15.69
CA ARG A 104 -46.79 20.29 15.20
C ARG A 104 -46.04 18.98 15.06
N PHE A 105 -45.37 18.82 13.92
CA PHE A 105 -44.55 17.68 13.57
C PHE A 105 -43.16 18.14 13.16
N VAL A 106 -42.18 17.25 13.27
CA VAL A 106 -40.85 17.43 12.69
C VAL A 106 -40.74 16.50 11.51
N ILE A 107 -40.44 17.08 10.35
CA ILE A 107 -40.02 16.32 9.19
C ILE A 107 -38.50 16.22 9.16
N THR A 108 -37.98 15.05 8.78
CA THR A 108 -36.55 14.81 8.61
C THR A 108 -36.27 14.24 7.22
N ALA A 109 -35.32 14.84 6.51
CA ALA A 109 -34.81 14.37 5.24
C ALA A 109 -33.33 13.96 5.42
N SER A 110 -33.02 12.70 5.13
CA SER A 110 -31.68 12.12 5.18
C SER A 110 -31.63 10.85 4.34
N LEU A 111 -30.46 10.51 3.81
CA LEU A 111 -30.23 9.24 3.11
C LEU A 111 -30.36 8.03 4.06
N ASP A 112 -30.30 8.27 5.37
CA ASP A 112 -30.46 7.26 6.41
C ASP A 112 -31.91 7.11 6.92
N ASN A 113 -32.89 7.73 6.27
CA ASN A 113 -34.27 7.79 6.75
C ASN A 113 -34.85 6.41 7.13
N HIS A 114 -34.70 5.41 6.28
CA HIS A 114 -35.15 4.05 6.55
C HIS A 114 -34.36 3.40 7.71
N THR A 115 -33.03 3.59 7.70
CA THR A 115 -32.12 3.06 8.72
C THR A 115 -32.41 3.67 10.10
N ASN A 116 -32.79 4.94 10.17
CA ASN A 116 -33.19 5.62 11.40
C ASN A 116 -34.49 5.03 11.99
N ILE A 117 -35.47 4.68 11.16
CA ILE A 117 -36.70 4.01 11.60
C ILE A 117 -36.39 2.60 12.10
N LEU A 118 -35.57 1.84 11.36
CA LEU A 118 -35.09 0.52 11.77
C LEU A 118 -34.42 0.58 13.15
N ARG A 119 -33.51 1.54 13.34
CA ARG A 119 -32.82 1.79 14.61
C ARG A 119 -33.80 2.15 15.72
N ALA A 120 -34.77 3.02 15.43
CA ALA A 120 -35.79 3.42 16.41
C ALA A 120 -36.65 2.23 16.85
N GLY A 121 -37.04 1.36 15.92
CA GLY A 121 -37.80 0.14 16.21
C GLY A 121 -37.02 -0.87 17.04
N LEU A 122 -35.73 -1.07 16.74
CA LEU A 122 -34.85 -1.91 17.56
C LEU A 122 -34.77 -1.38 19.00
N LEU A 123 -34.50 -0.09 19.16
CA LEU A 123 -34.40 0.56 20.48
C LEU A 123 -35.72 0.47 21.26
N ARG A 124 -36.87 0.66 20.61
CA ARG A 124 -38.19 0.49 21.25
C ARG A 124 -38.40 -0.91 21.80
N LYS A 125 -38.20 -1.95 20.99
CA LYS A 125 -38.33 -3.34 21.45
C LYS A 125 -37.30 -3.69 22.55
N LEU A 126 -36.17 -2.97 22.63
CA LEU A 126 -35.16 -3.12 23.69
C LEU A 126 -35.48 -2.34 24.99
N GLY A 127 -36.56 -1.58 25.02
CA GLY A 127 -37.04 -0.87 26.21
C GLY A 127 -36.78 0.64 26.22
N TYR A 128 -36.33 1.22 25.11
CA TYR A 128 -36.12 2.67 25.01
C TYR A 128 -37.40 3.40 24.60
N ASP A 129 -37.84 4.36 25.42
CA ASP A 129 -39.03 5.16 25.16
C ASP A 129 -38.71 6.37 24.27
N ILE A 130 -38.62 6.14 22.96
CA ILE A 130 -38.31 7.13 21.93
C ILE A 130 -39.42 7.24 20.88
N ALA A 131 -39.64 8.42 20.30
CA ALA A 131 -40.59 8.53 19.20
C ALA A 131 -40.15 7.65 18.01
N LEU A 132 -41.11 6.94 17.40
CA LEU A 132 -40.89 6.19 16.17
C LEU A 132 -41.21 7.10 14.98
N PRO A 133 -40.21 7.47 14.15
CA PRO A 133 -40.48 8.21 12.94
C PRO A 133 -41.30 7.34 11.99
N ARG A 134 -42.23 7.96 11.27
CA ARG A 134 -42.96 7.32 10.18
C ARG A 134 -42.37 7.74 8.84
N TYR A 135 -42.19 6.76 7.96
CA TYR A 135 -41.82 7.02 6.57
C TYR A 135 -43.00 7.60 5.78
N LEU A 136 -42.75 8.65 5.00
CA LEU A 136 -43.67 9.25 4.05
C LEU A 136 -43.05 9.18 2.66
N GLU A 137 -43.65 8.39 1.78
CA GLU A 137 -43.27 8.31 0.37
C GLU A 137 -43.43 9.66 -0.34
N SER A 138 -44.47 10.43 0.00
CA SER A 138 -44.64 11.81 -0.44
C SER A 138 -45.37 12.68 0.59
N ALA A 139 -45.02 13.95 0.64
CA ALA A 139 -45.65 14.97 1.47
C ALA A 139 -45.68 16.34 0.78
N SER A 140 -46.80 17.05 0.91
CA SER A 140 -46.97 18.40 0.36
C SER A 140 -46.77 19.44 1.47
N ILE A 141 -45.84 20.37 1.25
CA ILE A 141 -45.55 21.46 2.20
C ILE A 141 -45.95 22.79 1.57
N ARG A 142 -46.82 23.53 2.27
CA ARG A 142 -47.24 24.89 1.90
C ARG A 142 -46.39 25.93 2.63
N PHE A 143 -45.91 26.92 1.88
CA PHE A 143 -45.12 28.04 2.37
C PHE A 143 -45.91 29.36 2.27
N ASN A 144 -45.47 30.36 3.03
CA ASN A 144 -46.11 31.68 3.02
C ASN A 144 -45.77 32.46 1.74
N SER A 145 -44.60 32.23 1.14
CA SER A 145 -44.16 32.88 -0.10
C SER A 145 -43.29 31.95 -0.97
N ARG A 146 -43.05 32.37 -2.22
CA ARG A 146 -42.16 31.67 -3.16
C ARG A 146 -40.71 31.70 -2.67
N GLU A 147 -40.27 32.80 -2.09
CA GLU A 147 -38.93 32.98 -1.55
C GLU A 147 -38.66 32.01 -0.39
N GLN A 148 -39.65 31.84 0.51
CA GLN A 148 -39.56 30.89 1.61
C GLN A 148 -39.48 29.44 1.12
N LYS A 149 -40.25 29.09 0.08
CA LYS A 149 -40.15 27.78 -0.59
C LYS A 149 -38.77 27.55 -1.19
N THR A 150 -38.22 28.55 -1.90
CA THR A 150 -36.88 28.44 -2.50
C THR A 150 -35.83 28.24 -1.42
N ALA A 151 -35.77 29.12 -0.40
CA ALA A 151 -34.82 29.02 0.70
C ALA A 151 -34.88 27.67 1.43
N PHE A 152 -36.08 27.11 1.62
CA PHE A 152 -36.26 25.78 2.18
C PHE A 152 -35.60 24.70 1.33
N LEU A 153 -35.79 24.74 0.01
CA LEU A 153 -35.21 23.77 -0.91
C LEU A 153 -33.69 23.90 -1.01
N GLU A 154 -33.15 25.12 -0.95
CA GLU A 154 -31.70 25.36 -0.92
C GLU A 154 -31.08 24.73 0.32
N LYS A 155 -31.64 25.05 1.48
CA LYS A 155 -31.17 24.54 2.78
C LYS A 155 -31.31 23.02 2.88
N LEU A 156 -32.37 22.45 2.31
CA LEU A 156 -32.57 21.01 2.25
C LEU A 156 -31.48 20.31 1.43
N GLY A 157 -31.12 20.85 0.27
CA GLY A 157 -30.01 20.32 -0.54
C GLY A 157 -28.65 20.45 0.16
N GLU A 158 -28.41 21.61 0.79
CA GLU A 158 -27.18 21.90 1.53
C GLU A 158 -26.99 20.97 2.74
N GLU A 159 -27.98 20.89 3.64
CA GLU A 159 -27.87 20.08 4.87
C GLU A 159 -27.83 18.58 4.59
N THR A 160 -28.42 18.10 3.49
CA THR A 160 -28.38 16.68 3.10
C THR A 160 -27.19 16.31 2.23
N LEU A 161 -26.40 17.29 1.77
CA LEU A 161 -25.30 17.10 0.80
C LEU A 161 -25.75 16.43 -0.51
N THR A 162 -26.95 16.77 -1.01
CA THR A 162 -27.50 16.18 -2.23
C THR A 162 -28.09 17.21 -3.18
N ALA A 163 -28.25 16.83 -4.46
CA ALA A 163 -28.92 17.68 -5.43
C ALA A 163 -30.39 17.92 -5.04
N ARG A 164 -30.80 19.20 -5.07
CA ARG A 164 -32.15 19.68 -4.68
C ARG A 164 -33.26 18.91 -5.37
N SER A 165 -33.09 18.60 -6.66
CA SER A 165 -34.06 17.87 -7.47
C SER A 165 -34.34 16.45 -6.98
N ARG A 166 -33.42 15.81 -6.24
CA ARG A 166 -33.62 14.44 -5.74
C ARG A 166 -34.81 14.33 -4.79
N TRP A 167 -35.07 15.37 -4.01
CA TRP A 167 -36.12 15.37 -2.98
C TRP A 167 -37.49 15.82 -3.49
N VAL A 168 -37.58 16.33 -4.72
CA VAL A 168 -38.82 16.87 -5.29
C VAL A 168 -39.54 15.80 -6.10
N ALA A 169 -40.81 15.54 -5.78
CA ALA A 169 -41.63 14.56 -6.50
C ALA A 169 -42.23 15.12 -7.79
N THR A 170 -42.75 16.36 -7.75
CA THR A 170 -43.34 17.11 -8.87
C THR A 170 -43.27 18.61 -8.59
N GLU A 171 -43.03 19.45 -9.60
CA GLU A 171 -43.13 20.91 -9.44
C GLU A 171 -44.61 21.33 -9.39
N THR A 172 -45.07 21.74 -8.21
CA THR A 172 -46.38 22.35 -7.99
C THR A 172 -46.29 23.88 -7.85
N GLN A 173 -47.47 24.52 -7.88
CA GLN A 173 -47.80 25.94 -7.64
C GLN A 173 -46.75 26.77 -6.87
N ASN A 174 -46.68 28.08 -7.14
CA ASN A 174 -45.64 28.99 -6.63
C ASN A 174 -45.26 28.86 -5.13
N ASN A 175 -46.20 28.47 -4.25
CA ASN A 175 -45.98 28.37 -2.79
C ASN A 175 -46.10 26.94 -2.20
N VAL A 176 -46.13 25.88 -3.02
CA VAL A 176 -46.25 24.48 -2.55
C VAL A 176 -45.10 23.62 -3.10
N LEU A 177 -44.52 22.78 -2.25
CA LEU A 177 -43.47 21.82 -2.59
C LEU A 177 -43.91 20.40 -2.23
N ASN A 178 -43.84 19.48 -3.19
CA ASN A 178 -44.07 18.05 -2.96
C ASN A 178 -42.71 17.37 -2.74
N LEU A 179 -42.44 17.01 -1.49
CA LEU A 179 -41.26 16.22 -1.13
C LEU A 179 -41.54 14.73 -1.23
N LYS A 180 -40.49 13.94 -1.47
CA LYS A 180 -40.52 12.47 -1.39
C LYS A 180 -39.46 11.92 -0.43
N ASP A 181 -39.68 10.70 0.03
CA ASP A 181 -38.80 9.93 0.93
C ASP A 181 -38.38 10.67 2.22
N ILE A 182 -39.33 11.30 2.90
CA ILE A 182 -39.08 11.97 4.18
C ILE A 182 -39.61 11.15 5.35
N THR A 183 -39.16 11.47 6.56
CA THR A 183 -39.74 10.91 7.79
C THR A 183 -40.45 11.99 8.60
N ILE A 184 -41.45 11.59 9.38
CA ILE A 184 -42.23 12.48 10.24
C ILE A 184 -42.31 11.94 11.67
N GLU A 185 -42.13 12.81 12.65
CA GLU A 185 -42.27 12.51 14.09
C GLU A 185 -42.98 13.67 14.83
N PRO A 186 -43.56 13.46 16.02
CA PRO A 186 -44.08 14.55 16.85
C PRO A 186 -43.03 15.63 17.10
N ALA A 187 -43.42 16.91 17.08
CA ALA A 187 -42.48 17.99 17.41
C ALA A 187 -42.11 18.03 18.89
N GLU A 188 -43.01 17.56 19.76
CA GLU A 188 -42.79 17.45 21.20
C GLU A 188 -41.88 16.25 21.51
N LEU A 189 -40.68 16.53 22.01
CA LEU A 189 -39.72 15.52 22.42
C LEU A 189 -40.00 15.07 23.85
N LYS A 190 -40.62 13.88 24.02
CA LYS A 190 -40.76 13.25 25.34
C LYS A 190 -39.41 12.86 25.96
N ASN A 191 -38.48 12.42 25.12
CA ASN A 191 -37.13 11.98 25.49
C ASN A 191 -36.14 12.37 24.38
N VAL A 192 -34.84 12.18 24.65
CA VAL A 192 -33.76 12.45 23.68
C VAL A 192 -33.88 11.55 22.44
N ASN A 193 -33.71 12.14 21.25
CA ASN A 193 -33.67 11.39 20.00
C ASN A 193 -32.29 10.72 19.83
N ILE A 194 -32.23 9.42 20.11
CA ILE A 194 -31.03 8.56 20.01
C ILE A 194 -31.11 7.55 18.85
N HIS A 195 -32.16 7.62 18.02
CA HIS A 195 -32.20 6.82 16.80
C HIS A 195 -31.48 7.50 15.64
N ILE A 196 -31.15 8.79 15.76
CA ILE A 196 -30.14 9.45 14.92
C ILE A 196 -28.78 9.18 15.56
N PRO A 197 -27.78 8.61 14.85
CA PRO A 197 -26.58 8.04 15.45
C PRO A 197 -25.54 9.08 15.88
N VAL A 198 -25.99 10.27 16.28
CA VAL A 198 -25.18 11.42 16.69
C VAL A 198 -25.12 11.46 18.21
N MET A 199 -23.97 11.09 18.78
CA MET A 199 -23.77 11.02 20.23
C MET A 199 -22.61 11.91 20.66
N ASN A 200 -22.79 12.63 21.78
CA ASN A 200 -21.69 13.34 22.44
C ASN A 200 -21.13 12.46 23.57
N ARG A 201 -19.80 12.33 23.62
CA ARG A 201 -19.08 11.58 24.65
C ARG A 201 -19.53 11.92 26.08
N GLU A 202 -19.76 13.19 26.41
CA GLU A 202 -20.15 13.61 27.77
C GLU A 202 -21.49 13.01 28.22
N ARG A 203 -22.41 12.75 27.28
CA ARG A 203 -23.70 12.11 27.60
C ARG A 203 -23.57 10.62 27.91
N GLN A 204 -22.59 9.96 27.30
CA GLN A 204 -22.46 8.49 27.36
C GLN A 204 -21.34 8.00 28.28
N LYS A 205 -20.34 8.85 28.59
CA LYS A 205 -19.16 8.49 29.39
C LYS A 205 -19.48 7.80 30.71
N GLN A 206 -20.60 8.11 31.39
CA GLN A 206 -20.92 7.52 32.70
C GLN A 206 -22.06 6.50 32.68
N ARG A 207 -22.75 6.32 31.55
CA ARG A 207 -24.07 5.67 31.54
C ARG A 207 -24.16 4.53 30.54
N ARG A 208 -24.32 3.29 31.02
CA ARG A 208 -24.49 2.07 30.22
C ARG A 208 -25.63 2.20 29.22
N VAL A 209 -26.73 2.87 29.61
CA VAL A 209 -27.89 3.08 28.72
C VAL A 209 -27.51 3.79 27.40
N PHE A 210 -26.45 4.60 27.40
CA PHE A 210 -25.92 5.23 26.18
C PHE A 210 -24.69 4.51 25.62
N ARG A 211 -23.80 3.98 26.47
CA ARG A 211 -22.64 3.20 26.02
C ARG A 211 -23.05 1.99 25.16
N GLY A 212 -24.13 1.30 25.55
CA GLY A 212 -24.66 0.15 24.82
C GLY A 212 -25.17 0.49 23.42
N LEU A 213 -25.46 1.76 23.12
CA LEU A 213 -25.95 2.18 21.80
C LEU A 213 -24.93 1.93 20.68
N LEU A 214 -23.63 1.82 21.00
CA LEU A 214 -22.61 1.47 20.02
C LEU A 214 -22.96 0.17 19.29
N ALA A 215 -23.45 -0.85 19.99
CA ALA A 215 -23.84 -2.13 19.39
C ALA A 215 -24.98 -1.93 18.37
N ILE A 216 -25.97 -1.10 18.71
CA ILE A 216 -27.11 -0.85 17.82
C ILE A 216 -26.69 0.00 16.61
N TYR A 217 -25.87 1.03 16.84
CA TYR A 217 -25.42 1.94 15.78
C TYR A 217 -24.58 1.19 14.74
N THR A 218 -23.65 0.33 15.17
CA THR A 218 -22.84 -0.48 14.24
C THR A 218 -23.64 -1.59 13.58
N LEU A 219 -24.66 -2.15 14.24
CA LEU A 219 -25.56 -3.14 13.62
C LEU A 219 -26.36 -2.55 12.45
N THR A 220 -26.76 -1.29 12.56
CA THR A 220 -27.55 -0.58 11.56
C THR A 220 -26.74 0.46 10.78
N ASP A 221 -25.41 0.36 10.75
CA ASP A 221 -24.58 1.24 9.93
C ASP A 221 -24.53 0.67 8.50
N PHE A 222 -25.42 1.18 7.65
CA PHE A 222 -25.65 0.69 6.30
C PHE A 222 -25.22 1.74 5.27
N PRO A 223 -24.33 1.42 4.32
CA PRO A 223 -24.17 2.25 3.14
C PRO A 223 -25.49 2.36 2.34
N GLN A 224 -25.57 3.36 1.46
CA GLN A 224 -26.73 3.55 0.56
C GLN A 224 -26.96 2.32 -0.33
N SER A 225 -25.89 1.78 -0.91
CA SER A 225 -25.94 0.52 -1.62
C SER A 225 -26.14 -0.65 -0.66
N ILE A 226 -27.19 -1.43 -0.91
CA ILE A 226 -27.53 -2.60 -0.11
C ILE A 226 -26.49 -3.72 -0.29
N ASN A 227 -25.89 -3.82 -1.48
CA ASN A 227 -24.82 -4.79 -1.77
C ASN A 227 -23.57 -4.49 -0.93
N GLY A 228 -23.29 -3.22 -0.66
CA GLY A 228 -22.18 -2.77 0.19
C GLY A 228 -22.31 -3.13 1.67
N ILE A 229 -23.50 -3.54 2.16
CA ILE A 229 -23.70 -3.91 3.57
C ILE A 229 -23.02 -5.25 3.88
N ASP A 230 -21.99 -5.22 4.72
CA ASP A 230 -21.34 -6.44 5.22
C ASP A 230 -22.25 -7.29 6.11
N GLU A 231 -22.16 -8.61 5.95
CA GLU A 231 -22.85 -9.62 6.76
C GLU A 231 -22.23 -9.81 8.16
N LYS A 232 -20.95 -9.46 8.31
CA LYS A 232 -20.21 -9.50 9.57
C LYS A 232 -19.90 -8.09 10.05
N ILE A 233 -19.90 -7.88 11.36
CA ILE A 233 -19.59 -6.57 11.95
C ILE A 233 -18.42 -6.63 12.92
N GLY A 234 -17.59 -5.60 12.85
CA GLY A 234 -16.38 -5.48 13.64
C GLY A 234 -15.28 -6.42 13.16
N ARG A 235 -14.05 -6.14 13.57
CA ARG A 235 -12.85 -6.94 13.26
C ARG A 235 -12.07 -7.19 14.53
N VAL A 236 -11.56 -8.40 14.71
CA VAL A 236 -10.73 -8.73 15.89
C VAL A 236 -9.27 -8.64 15.51
N PHE A 237 -8.58 -7.64 16.04
CA PHE A 237 -7.16 -7.42 15.81
C PHE A 237 -6.43 -7.30 17.14
N ASN A 238 -5.44 -8.16 17.35
CA ASN A 238 -4.62 -8.19 18.57
C ASN A 238 -5.44 -8.28 19.87
N GLY A 239 -6.54 -9.06 19.88
CA GLY A 239 -7.42 -9.18 21.04
C GLY A 239 -8.35 -7.98 21.26
N PHE A 240 -8.40 -7.01 20.34
CA PHE A 240 -9.36 -5.90 20.35
C PHE A 240 -10.41 -6.09 19.27
N LEU A 241 -11.69 -5.92 19.62
CA LEU A 241 -12.78 -5.79 18.68
C LEU A 241 -12.87 -4.33 18.21
N THR A 242 -12.65 -4.11 16.92
CA THR A 242 -12.64 -2.78 16.31
C THR A 242 -13.88 -2.57 15.44
N PHE A 243 -14.53 -1.42 15.59
CA PHE A 243 -15.61 -0.95 14.72
C PHE A 243 -15.20 0.35 14.01
N THR A 244 -15.64 0.51 12.77
CA THR A 244 -15.55 1.78 12.04
C THR A 244 -16.94 2.41 12.03
N HIS A 245 -17.05 3.67 12.42
CA HIS A 245 -18.31 4.43 12.42
C HIS A 245 -17.98 5.94 12.45
N PRO A 246 -18.74 6.84 11.78
CA PRO A 246 -18.45 8.27 11.76
C PRO A 246 -18.23 8.88 13.15
N TYR A 247 -19.00 8.41 14.14
CA TYR A 247 -18.92 8.84 15.54
C TYR A 247 -18.19 7.88 16.48
N ALA A 248 -17.40 6.92 16.00
CA ALA A 248 -16.72 5.94 16.85
C ALA A 248 -15.88 6.57 17.98
N ASN A 249 -15.22 7.70 17.70
CA ASN A 249 -14.46 8.46 18.71
C ASN A 249 -15.30 8.91 19.91
N GLN A 250 -16.61 9.09 19.74
CA GLN A 250 -17.51 9.51 20.82
C GLN A 250 -17.77 8.38 21.82
N PHE A 251 -17.51 7.12 21.43
CA PHE A 251 -17.76 5.91 22.20
C PHE A 251 -16.55 5.38 22.97
N ARG A 252 -15.45 6.14 23.09
CA ARG A 252 -14.16 5.67 23.68
C ARG A 252 -14.23 5.02 25.07
N ASP A 253 -15.27 5.31 25.85
CA ASP A 253 -15.49 4.79 27.21
C ASP A 253 -16.35 3.52 27.25
N VAL A 254 -16.79 2.98 26.10
CA VAL A 254 -17.52 1.71 26.02
C VAL A 254 -16.60 0.56 26.42
N SER A 255 -17.07 -0.28 27.35
CA SER A 255 -16.39 -1.49 27.81
C SER A 255 -16.91 -2.75 27.10
N LEU A 256 -16.19 -3.87 27.26
CA LEU A 256 -16.63 -5.19 26.80
C LEU A 256 -17.99 -5.58 27.42
N ASP A 257 -18.20 -5.26 28.69
CA ASP A 257 -19.43 -5.57 29.41
C ASP A 257 -20.64 -4.78 28.89
N ASP A 258 -20.43 -3.53 28.48
CA ASP A 258 -21.50 -2.71 27.90
C ASP A 258 -21.99 -3.30 26.57
N LEU A 259 -21.06 -3.78 25.73
CA LEU A 259 -21.39 -4.48 24.48
C LEU A 259 -22.06 -5.83 24.72
N LYS A 260 -21.53 -6.63 25.66
CA LYS A 260 -22.10 -7.93 26.02
C LYS A 260 -23.51 -7.76 26.59
N TRP A 261 -23.74 -6.77 27.44
CA TRP A 261 -25.05 -6.47 27.99
C TRP A 261 -26.07 -6.17 26.88
N MET A 262 -25.77 -5.22 25.99
CA MET A 262 -26.71 -4.84 24.92
C MET A 262 -26.98 -5.99 23.95
N THR A 263 -25.93 -6.70 23.55
CA THR A 263 -26.04 -7.83 22.61
C THR A 263 -26.80 -9.00 23.23
N SER A 264 -26.53 -9.30 24.50
CA SER A 264 -27.26 -10.32 25.27
C SER A 264 -28.75 -9.96 25.38
N ARG A 265 -29.06 -8.70 25.72
CA ARG A 265 -30.44 -8.21 25.76
C ARG A 265 -31.15 -8.35 24.42
N LEU A 266 -30.47 -8.01 23.33
CA LEU A 266 -30.99 -8.17 21.97
C LEU A 266 -31.31 -9.64 21.67
N ASN A 267 -30.41 -10.56 21.99
CA ASN A 267 -30.62 -12.00 21.77
C ASN A 267 -31.75 -12.59 22.63
N GLN A 268 -31.96 -12.07 23.84
CA GLN A 268 -33.00 -12.53 24.77
C GLN A 268 -34.38 -11.99 24.44
N VAL A 269 -34.49 -10.69 24.13
CA VAL A 269 -35.78 -9.99 23.97
C VAL A 269 -36.32 -10.09 22.55
N MET A 270 -35.44 -10.16 21.54
CA MET A 270 -35.82 -10.05 20.14
C MET A 270 -36.16 -11.42 19.52
N THR A 271 -37.31 -11.51 18.85
CA THR A 271 -37.69 -12.67 18.03
C THR A 271 -37.47 -12.39 16.54
N SER A 272 -37.44 -13.45 15.71
CA SER A 272 -37.40 -13.30 14.25
C SER A 272 -38.58 -12.50 13.71
N GLN A 273 -39.75 -12.61 14.35
CA GLN A 273 -40.95 -11.86 14.00
C GLN A 273 -40.81 -10.37 14.37
N ASP A 274 -40.18 -10.04 15.50
CA ASP A 274 -39.93 -8.64 15.86
C ASP A 274 -38.98 -7.97 14.86
N ILE A 275 -37.91 -8.64 14.44
CA ILE A 275 -37.01 -8.13 13.40
C ILE A 275 -37.79 -7.89 12.10
N HIS A 276 -38.66 -8.83 11.71
CA HIS A 276 -39.50 -8.68 10.53
C HIS A 276 -40.41 -7.45 10.65
N GLU A 277 -41.14 -7.29 11.76
CA GLU A 277 -42.01 -6.13 12.03
C GLU A 277 -41.26 -4.80 11.94
N ILE A 278 -40.07 -4.72 12.55
CA ILE A 278 -39.25 -3.50 12.53
C ILE A 278 -38.82 -3.17 11.09
N VAL A 279 -38.33 -4.15 10.35
CA VAL A 279 -37.82 -3.94 8.98
C VAL A 279 -38.95 -3.56 8.02
N GLN A 280 -40.14 -4.16 8.16
CA GLN A 280 -41.32 -3.73 7.39
C GLN A 280 -41.74 -2.30 7.75
N GLY A 281 -41.70 -1.94 9.05
CA GLY A 281 -42.02 -0.59 9.51
C GLY A 281 -41.05 0.49 9.02
N ALA A 282 -39.83 0.11 8.61
CA ALA A 282 -38.84 1.05 8.09
C ALA A 282 -39.17 1.59 6.69
N GLY A 283 -40.12 0.99 5.96
CA GLY A 283 -40.59 1.50 4.67
C GLY A 283 -39.68 1.20 3.47
N TYR A 284 -38.78 0.22 3.59
CA TYR A 284 -38.01 -0.29 2.44
C TYR A 284 -38.93 -0.95 1.40
N PRO A 285 -38.58 -0.96 0.10
CA PRO A 285 -39.21 -1.83 -0.88
C PRO A 285 -39.18 -3.30 -0.43
N TYR A 286 -40.16 -4.11 -0.85
CA TYR A 286 -40.38 -5.44 -0.29
C TYR A 286 -39.17 -6.39 -0.37
N ASP A 287 -38.50 -6.45 -1.51
CA ASP A 287 -37.30 -7.27 -1.70
C ASP A 287 -36.10 -6.73 -0.92
N ILE A 288 -35.87 -5.41 -0.92
CA ILE A 288 -34.85 -4.73 -0.11
C ILE A 288 -35.05 -5.01 1.37
N ALA A 289 -36.31 -4.93 1.85
CA ALA A 289 -36.68 -5.25 3.22
C ALA A 289 -36.27 -6.69 3.58
N ARG A 290 -36.50 -7.66 2.69
CA ARG A 290 -36.07 -9.05 2.92
C ARG A 290 -34.55 -9.20 3.02
N LEU A 291 -33.80 -8.49 2.18
CA LEU A 291 -32.34 -8.52 2.22
C LEU A 291 -31.77 -7.84 3.47
N ILE A 292 -32.32 -6.69 3.86
CA ILE A 292 -31.98 -6.00 5.11
C ILE A 292 -32.29 -6.87 6.32
N GLU A 293 -33.46 -7.53 6.36
CA GLU A 293 -33.84 -8.45 7.42
C GLU A 293 -32.80 -9.56 7.59
N HIS A 294 -32.36 -10.14 6.48
CA HIS A 294 -31.32 -11.16 6.47
C HIS A 294 -29.97 -10.63 6.97
N LYS A 295 -29.48 -9.53 6.37
CA LYS A 295 -28.18 -8.95 6.72
C LYS A 295 -28.15 -8.50 8.17
N LEU A 296 -29.22 -7.90 8.70
CA LEU A 296 -29.30 -7.51 10.11
C LEU A 296 -29.20 -8.72 11.05
N LYS A 297 -29.92 -9.81 10.77
CA LYS A 297 -29.82 -11.07 11.54
C LYS A 297 -28.39 -11.63 11.52
N SER A 298 -27.73 -11.60 10.36
CA SER A 298 -26.33 -12.02 10.22
C SER A 298 -25.38 -11.15 11.06
N ARG A 299 -25.53 -9.83 11.00
CA ARG A 299 -24.71 -8.89 11.77
C ARG A 299 -24.88 -9.10 13.27
N ILE A 300 -26.12 -9.35 13.75
CA ILE A 300 -26.38 -9.69 15.16
C ILE A 300 -25.65 -10.98 15.58
N ASN A 301 -25.75 -12.03 14.77
CA ASN A 301 -25.05 -13.29 15.04
C ASN A 301 -23.54 -13.13 15.01
N SER A 302 -23.00 -12.32 14.09
CA SER A 302 -21.58 -11.99 14.01
C SER A 302 -21.10 -11.29 15.27
N LEU A 303 -21.81 -10.27 15.75
CA LEU A 303 -21.47 -9.59 17.00
C LEU A 303 -21.54 -10.52 18.20
N SER A 304 -22.58 -11.36 18.26
CA SER A 304 -22.72 -12.38 19.30
C SER A 304 -21.50 -13.32 19.30
N GLN A 305 -21.04 -13.75 18.13
CA GLN A 305 -19.86 -14.58 17.99
C GLN A 305 -18.59 -13.89 18.50
N HIS A 306 -18.35 -12.63 18.13
CA HIS A 306 -17.19 -11.87 18.61
C HIS A 306 -17.19 -11.69 20.14
N LEU A 307 -18.37 -11.61 20.75
CA LEU A 307 -18.55 -11.43 22.19
C LEU A 307 -18.70 -12.76 22.95
N SER A 308 -18.54 -13.91 22.27
CA SER A 308 -18.73 -15.26 22.83
C SER A 308 -20.12 -15.48 23.44
N LEU A 309 -21.15 -14.91 22.80
CA LEU A 309 -22.56 -15.07 23.16
C LEU A 309 -23.26 -16.05 22.18
N PRO A 310 -24.34 -16.74 22.62
CA PRO A 310 -25.12 -17.60 21.74
C PRO A 310 -25.71 -16.85 20.54
N GLN A 311 -25.62 -17.44 19.35
CA GLN A 311 -26.27 -16.92 18.14
C GLN A 311 -27.77 -17.23 18.19
N ARG A 312 -28.61 -16.24 17.89
CA ARG A 312 -30.06 -16.34 18.05
C ARG A 312 -30.79 -16.68 16.77
N PHE A 313 -30.31 -16.18 15.63
CA PHE A 313 -31.05 -16.20 14.37
C PHE A 313 -30.50 -17.25 13.40
N ASN A 314 -31.35 -17.79 12.53
CA ASN A 314 -30.90 -18.56 11.38
C ASN A 314 -30.80 -17.63 10.17
N THR A 315 -29.70 -17.72 9.42
CA THR A 315 -29.37 -16.81 8.32
C THR A 315 -29.03 -17.62 7.07
N ASN A 316 -29.64 -17.26 5.93
CA ASN A 316 -29.36 -17.85 4.63
C ASN A 316 -28.85 -16.75 3.68
N SER A 317 -27.55 -16.77 3.38
CA SER A 317 -26.90 -15.76 2.54
C SER A 317 -27.16 -15.91 1.03
N GLN A 318 -28.02 -16.83 0.60
CA GLN A 318 -28.29 -17.14 -0.81
C GLN A 318 -29.79 -16.98 -1.12
N ILE A 319 -30.35 -15.82 -0.76
CA ILE A 319 -31.76 -15.51 -1.04
C ILE A 319 -31.87 -15.01 -2.48
N SER A 320 -32.81 -15.55 -3.24
CA SER A 320 -33.19 -15.04 -4.57
C SER A 320 -34.67 -14.69 -4.56
N LEU A 321 -34.99 -13.40 -4.75
CA LEU A 321 -36.35 -12.87 -4.68
C LEU A 321 -36.45 -11.52 -5.42
N GLY A 322 -37.38 -11.41 -6.37
CA GLY A 322 -37.58 -10.16 -7.11
C GLY A 322 -36.32 -9.76 -7.88
N ASN A 323 -35.76 -8.58 -7.56
CA ASN A 323 -34.52 -8.05 -8.14
C ASN A 323 -33.25 -8.53 -7.39
N ILE A 324 -33.37 -9.50 -6.49
CA ILE A 324 -32.25 -10.09 -5.75
C ILE A 324 -31.94 -11.48 -6.29
N GLN A 325 -30.67 -11.74 -6.60
CA GLN A 325 -30.15 -13.05 -6.96
C GLN A 325 -28.97 -13.41 -6.05
N SER A 326 -29.02 -14.59 -5.41
CA SER A 326 -27.94 -15.10 -4.56
C SER A 326 -27.49 -14.16 -3.44
N GLY A 327 -28.39 -13.33 -2.92
CA GLY A 327 -28.13 -12.35 -1.85
C GLY A 327 -27.66 -10.97 -2.31
N GLU A 328 -27.64 -10.72 -3.62
CA GLU A 328 -27.21 -9.43 -4.21
C GLU A 328 -28.32 -8.85 -5.11
N LEU A 329 -28.46 -7.52 -5.09
CA LEU A 329 -29.38 -6.77 -5.94
C LEU A 329 -28.77 -6.65 -7.34
N THR A 330 -29.56 -6.92 -8.39
CA THR A 330 -29.04 -7.03 -9.78
C THR A 330 -29.28 -5.81 -10.68
N GLY A 331 -29.95 -4.76 -10.19
CA GLY A 331 -30.31 -3.61 -11.02
C GLY A 331 -30.98 -2.47 -10.24
N ASN A 332 -31.06 -1.27 -10.82
CA ASN A 332 -31.78 -0.14 -10.21
C ASN A 332 -33.27 -0.20 -10.52
N ALA A 333 -34.02 -0.97 -9.73
CA ALA A 333 -35.48 -1.09 -9.87
C ALA A 333 -36.27 0.02 -9.15
N TYR A 334 -35.60 1.01 -8.54
CA TYR A 334 -36.23 1.97 -7.62
C TYR A 334 -35.97 3.45 -7.96
N PRO A 335 -36.16 3.91 -9.21
CA PRO A 335 -35.79 5.27 -9.64
C PRO A 335 -36.58 6.39 -8.96
N ASN A 336 -37.75 6.07 -8.39
CA ASN A 336 -38.56 7.06 -7.69
C ASN A 336 -38.08 7.36 -6.27
N ARG A 337 -37.11 6.60 -5.74
CA ARG A 337 -36.55 6.79 -4.39
C ARG A 337 -35.40 7.81 -4.40
N VAL A 338 -35.17 8.45 -3.25
CA VAL A 338 -34.03 9.35 -2.99
C VAL A 338 -32.77 8.53 -2.71
N VAL A 339 -32.92 7.40 -1.99
CA VAL A 339 -31.83 6.47 -1.72
C VAL A 339 -31.59 5.57 -2.93
N GLU A 340 -30.34 5.55 -3.40
CA GLU A 340 -29.88 4.61 -4.43
C GLU A 340 -29.50 3.28 -3.79
N TYR A 341 -30.47 2.36 -3.74
CA TYR A 341 -30.29 1.02 -3.18
C TYR A 341 -29.36 0.12 -3.99
N PHE A 342 -29.31 0.37 -5.29
CA PHE A 342 -28.40 -0.23 -6.23
C PHE A 342 -27.58 0.91 -6.82
N ARG A 343 -26.27 0.75 -6.79
CA ARG A 343 -25.43 1.43 -7.77
C ARG A 343 -25.15 0.37 -8.81
N GLU A 344 -25.31 0.70 -10.10
CA GLU A 344 -24.63 -0.10 -11.11
C GLU A 344 -23.21 -0.30 -10.61
N ASP A 345 -22.70 -1.54 -10.66
CA ASP A 345 -21.30 -1.84 -10.37
C ASP A 345 -20.55 -0.66 -10.91
N ALA A 346 -20.03 0.21 -10.01
CA ALA A 346 -19.45 1.47 -10.46
C ALA A 346 -18.47 1.01 -11.49
N ASP A 347 -18.71 1.33 -12.80
CA ASP A 347 -17.98 0.75 -13.93
C ASP A 347 -16.58 0.65 -13.38
N SER A 348 -16.16 -0.59 -13.04
CA SER A 348 -14.99 -0.76 -12.16
C SER A 348 -14.01 0.25 -12.72
N PRO A 349 -13.41 1.20 -11.96
CA PRO A 349 -12.62 2.32 -12.53
C PRO A 349 -11.38 1.87 -13.33
N TYR A 350 -11.40 0.60 -13.70
CA TYR A 350 -10.52 -0.43 -14.16
C TYR A 350 -11.35 -1.44 -15.01
N GLU A 351 -12.21 -1.01 -15.94
CA GLU A 351 -12.82 -1.94 -16.91
C GLU A 351 -11.70 -2.76 -17.56
N PHE A 352 -11.92 -4.03 -17.89
CA PHE A 352 -10.91 -4.82 -18.61
C PHE A 352 -10.46 -4.14 -19.92
N ARG A 353 -11.35 -3.36 -20.55
CA ARG A 353 -11.05 -2.52 -21.72
C ARG A 353 -10.06 -1.40 -21.38
N GLU A 354 -10.10 -0.82 -20.19
CA GLU A 354 -9.15 0.18 -19.70
C GLU A 354 -7.81 -0.43 -19.30
N LEU A 355 -7.82 -1.58 -18.63
CA LEU A 355 -6.64 -2.44 -18.43
C LEU A 355 -5.98 -2.86 -19.76
N PHE A 356 -6.77 -3.12 -20.79
CA PHE A 356 -6.25 -3.42 -22.12
C PHE A 356 -5.76 -2.16 -22.85
N ARG A 357 -6.42 -1.00 -22.68
CA ARG A 357 -5.90 0.30 -23.12
C ARG A 357 -4.53 0.59 -22.49
N LEU A 358 -4.27 0.16 -21.25
CA LEU A 358 -2.94 0.23 -20.60
C LEU A 358 -1.87 -0.60 -21.25
N PHE A 359 -2.19 -1.85 -21.56
CA PHE A 359 -1.23 -2.70 -22.28
C PHE A 359 -0.97 -2.13 -23.67
N ARG A 360 -1.98 -1.52 -24.32
CA ARG A 360 -1.79 -0.79 -25.58
C ARG A 360 -0.93 0.46 -25.41
N THR A 361 -1.13 1.27 -24.37
CA THR A 361 -0.27 2.44 -24.12
C THR A 361 1.15 2.00 -23.82
N GLN A 362 1.39 0.98 -22.98
CA GLN A 362 2.72 0.38 -22.78
C GLN A 362 3.37 -0.08 -24.10
N ALA A 363 2.62 -0.74 -24.98
CA ALA A 363 3.10 -1.12 -26.31
C ALA A 363 3.39 0.10 -27.22
N THR A 364 2.60 1.17 -27.10
CA THR A 364 2.81 2.44 -27.82
C THR A 364 4.06 3.18 -27.31
N TYR A 365 4.38 3.09 -26.01
CA TYR A 365 5.59 3.67 -25.42
C TYR A 365 6.87 2.92 -25.81
N ASN A 366 6.81 1.59 -25.98
CA ASN A 366 7.94 0.85 -26.56
C ASN A 366 8.21 1.29 -28.00
N ALA A 367 7.17 1.65 -28.77
CA ALA A 367 7.33 2.22 -30.10
C ALA A 367 7.97 3.62 -30.06
N LEU A 368 7.66 4.45 -29.04
CA LEU A 368 8.33 5.74 -28.83
C LEU A 368 9.82 5.59 -28.52
N SER A 369 10.20 4.61 -27.69
CA SER A 369 11.61 4.29 -27.44
C SER A 369 12.35 3.92 -28.73
N GLN A 370 11.72 3.15 -29.62
CA GLN A 370 12.31 2.82 -30.93
C GLN A 370 12.42 4.03 -31.88
N VAL A 371 11.49 4.99 -31.83
CA VAL A 371 11.59 6.26 -32.58
C VAL A 371 12.74 7.11 -32.05
N LEU A 372 12.92 7.17 -30.72
CA LEU A 372 14.04 7.85 -30.09
C LEU A 372 15.37 7.19 -30.46
N ASP A 373 15.46 5.86 -30.39
CA ASP A 373 16.65 5.12 -30.82
C ASP A 373 16.97 5.38 -32.30
N GLN A 374 15.99 5.34 -33.21
CA GLN A 374 16.20 5.68 -34.63
C GLN A 374 16.63 7.13 -34.86
N ALA A 375 16.12 8.08 -34.07
CA ALA A 375 16.53 9.47 -34.14
C ALA A 375 17.96 9.66 -33.63
N ILE A 376 18.35 8.93 -32.58
CA ILE A 376 19.70 8.94 -32.01
C ILE A 376 20.70 8.28 -32.96
N ASP A 377 20.38 7.13 -33.56
CA ASP A 377 21.23 6.46 -34.55
C ASP A 377 21.56 7.36 -35.75
N ARG A 378 20.64 8.28 -36.12
CA ARG A 378 20.88 9.28 -37.16
C ARG A 378 21.82 10.41 -36.72
N ILE A 379 21.90 10.70 -35.42
CA ILE A 379 22.71 11.79 -34.86
C ILE A 379 24.09 11.27 -34.42
N VAL A 380 24.14 10.06 -33.86
CA VAL A 380 25.34 9.38 -33.35
C VAL A 380 25.34 7.93 -33.87
N PRO A 381 25.80 7.67 -35.10
CA PRO A 381 25.90 6.31 -35.61
C PRO A 381 26.89 5.49 -34.77
N GLY A 382 26.42 4.41 -34.16
CA GLY A 382 27.20 3.52 -33.30
C GLY A 382 27.29 2.09 -33.83
N VAL A 383 28.24 1.32 -33.30
CA VAL A 383 28.39 -0.13 -33.54
C VAL A 383 27.98 -0.87 -32.28
N SER A 384 26.86 -1.59 -32.32
CA SER A 384 26.40 -2.45 -31.24
C SER A 384 27.16 -3.80 -31.23
N VAL A 385 26.95 -4.60 -30.19
CA VAL A 385 27.52 -5.96 -30.12
C VAL A 385 27.02 -6.84 -31.27
N ASN A 386 25.77 -6.66 -31.70
CA ASN A 386 25.21 -7.45 -32.81
C ASN A 386 25.87 -7.06 -34.15
N ASP A 387 26.13 -5.77 -34.36
CA ASP A 387 26.84 -5.29 -35.56
C ASP A 387 28.29 -5.79 -35.56
N ALA A 388 28.94 -5.80 -34.40
CA ALA A 388 30.27 -6.40 -34.24
C ALA A 388 30.28 -7.92 -34.51
N VAL A 389 29.22 -8.64 -34.15
CA VAL A 389 29.07 -10.07 -34.47
C VAL A 389 28.92 -10.27 -35.97
N GLU A 390 28.07 -9.48 -36.64
CA GLU A 390 27.85 -9.56 -38.09
C GLU A 390 29.16 -9.24 -38.85
N ASN A 391 29.86 -8.15 -38.49
CA ASN A 391 31.15 -7.78 -39.09
C ASN A 391 32.24 -8.86 -38.91
N ILE A 392 32.35 -9.45 -37.71
CA ILE A 392 33.29 -10.56 -37.47
C ILE A 392 32.91 -11.81 -38.28
N GLN A 393 31.61 -12.08 -38.46
CA GLN A 393 31.19 -13.22 -39.29
C GLN A 393 31.57 -13.04 -40.75
N ASP A 394 31.48 -11.81 -41.27
CA ASP A 394 31.93 -11.46 -42.61
C ASP A 394 33.46 -11.61 -42.73
N GLU A 395 34.23 -11.09 -41.76
CA GLU A 395 35.70 -11.29 -41.70
C GLU A 395 36.09 -12.78 -41.66
N ILE A 396 35.35 -13.60 -40.92
CA ILE A 396 35.55 -15.05 -40.86
C ILE A 396 35.20 -15.70 -42.21
N ALA A 397 34.14 -15.26 -42.89
CA ALA A 397 33.75 -15.77 -44.20
C ALA A 397 34.79 -15.45 -45.27
N ASP A 398 35.28 -14.21 -45.30
CA ASP A 398 36.37 -13.78 -46.18
C ASP A 398 37.67 -14.54 -45.87
N PHE A 399 37.98 -14.75 -44.60
CA PHE A 399 39.12 -15.57 -44.19
C PHE A 399 39.00 -17.02 -44.69
N ARG A 400 37.80 -17.62 -44.70
CA ARG A 400 37.56 -18.97 -45.25
C ARG A 400 37.79 -19.03 -46.76
N ILE A 401 37.32 -18.00 -47.48
CA ILE A 401 37.47 -17.92 -48.95
C ILE A 401 38.95 -17.81 -49.31
N ASN A 402 39.71 -16.99 -48.57
CA ASN A 402 41.10 -16.68 -48.88
C ASN A 402 42.13 -17.71 -48.37
N ASN A 403 41.78 -18.52 -47.36
CA ASN A 403 42.71 -19.47 -46.72
C ASN A 403 42.20 -20.92 -46.73
N GLY A 404 41.48 -21.32 -47.79
CA GLY A 404 40.77 -22.60 -47.90
C GLY A 404 41.58 -23.83 -47.44
N ASN A 405 41.09 -24.49 -46.39
CA ASN A 405 41.58 -25.79 -45.92
C ASN A 405 40.65 -26.92 -46.39
N VAL A 406 41.25 -28.06 -46.77
CA VAL A 406 40.62 -29.22 -47.41
C VAL A 406 39.63 -29.98 -46.51
N ASP A 407 39.65 -29.76 -45.18
CA ASP A 407 38.82 -30.48 -44.20
C ASP A 407 37.71 -29.64 -43.54
N GLY A 408 37.45 -28.41 -44.01
CA GLY A 408 36.35 -27.58 -43.51
C GLY A 408 36.49 -27.06 -42.06
N SER A 409 37.64 -27.29 -41.41
CA SER A 409 37.96 -26.74 -40.08
C SER A 409 38.73 -25.43 -40.16
N LEU A 410 38.26 -24.40 -39.46
CA LEU A 410 38.99 -23.14 -39.26
C LEU A 410 40.18 -23.35 -38.31
N PRO A 411 41.33 -22.68 -38.52
CA PRO A 411 42.43 -22.68 -37.55
C PRO A 411 42.03 -21.93 -36.26
N LEU A 412 42.78 -22.19 -35.18
CA LEU A 412 42.64 -21.47 -33.92
C LEU A 412 43.05 -20.00 -34.13
N SER A 413 42.06 -19.11 -34.21
CA SER A 413 42.24 -17.68 -34.45
C SER A 413 41.28 -16.87 -33.58
N VAL A 414 41.59 -15.59 -33.35
CA VAL A 414 40.75 -14.66 -32.59
C VAL A 414 40.43 -13.46 -33.47
N PHE A 415 39.15 -13.22 -33.71
CA PHE A 415 38.63 -12.06 -34.44
C PHE A 415 38.05 -11.08 -33.42
N THR A 416 38.34 -9.79 -33.53
CA THR A 416 37.95 -8.79 -32.52
C THR A 416 37.47 -7.53 -33.19
N TYR A 417 36.37 -6.97 -32.70
CA TYR A 417 35.75 -5.76 -33.23
C TYR A 417 35.36 -4.82 -32.08
N PRO A 418 35.65 -3.51 -32.18
CA PRO A 418 35.25 -2.53 -31.17
C PRO A 418 33.75 -2.23 -31.25
N THR A 419 33.11 -2.01 -30.11
CA THR A 419 31.69 -1.63 -30.01
C THR A 419 31.58 -0.26 -29.36
N ALA A 420 30.79 0.64 -29.92
CA ALA A 420 30.52 1.96 -29.35
C ALA A 420 29.13 2.41 -29.78
N TYR A 421 28.19 2.51 -28.83
CA TYR A 421 26.81 2.91 -29.16
C TYR A 421 26.18 3.72 -28.04
N VAL A 422 25.18 4.53 -28.41
CA VAL A 422 24.37 5.34 -27.51
C VAL A 422 22.91 4.97 -27.78
N ASN A 423 22.12 4.82 -26.73
CA ASN A 423 20.69 4.51 -26.82
C ASN A 423 19.92 5.38 -25.83
N ALA A 424 18.64 5.65 -26.12
CA ALA A 424 17.77 6.29 -25.15
C ALA A 424 16.40 5.65 -25.14
N SER A 425 15.88 5.38 -23.95
CA SER A 425 14.56 4.80 -23.79
C SER A 425 13.68 5.62 -22.87
N ALA A 426 12.39 5.66 -23.18
CA ALA A 426 11.37 6.28 -22.36
C ALA A 426 10.30 5.23 -22.05
N ARG A 427 9.98 5.05 -20.77
CA ARG A 427 9.09 3.98 -20.30
C ARG A 427 8.08 4.53 -19.31
N ARG A 428 6.86 3.99 -19.37
CA ARG A 428 5.79 4.23 -18.40
C ARG A 428 5.30 2.91 -17.84
N ASN A 429 5.41 2.75 -16.53
CA ASN A 429 4.94 1.58 -15.81
C ASN A 429 3.83 1.98 -14.85
N VAL A 430 2.72 1.25 -14.88
CA VAL A 430 1.73 1.31 -13.80
C VAL A 430 2.09 0.22 -12.80
N VAL A 431 2.33 0.62 -11.56
CA VAL A 431 2.68 -0.27 -10.47
C VAL A 431 1.51 -0.32 -9.49
N PHE A 432 1.09 -1.54 -9.14
CA PHE A 432 0.08 -1.75 -8.12
C PHE A 432 0.79 -2.01 -6.78
N GLY A 433 0.39 -1.26 -5.74
CA GLY A 433 1.00 -1.33 -4.42
C GLY A 433 2.32 -0.55 -4.29
N GLN A 434 3.27 -1.10 -3.53
CA GLN A 434 4.52 -0.41 -3.22
C GLN A 434 5.54 -0.47 -4.37
N TYR A 435 6.13 0.68 -4.73
CA TYR A 435 7.25 0.83 -5.66
C TYR A 435 8.29 1.78 -5.07
N GLN A 436 9.56 1.34 -4.98
CA GLN A 436 10.70 2.15 -4.54
C GLN A 436 10.31 3.16 -3.45
N GLU A 437 9.87 2.62 -2.30
CA GLU A 437 9.43 3.34 -1.09
C GLU A 437 8.05 3.99 -1.11
N SER A 438 7.54 4.42 -2.27
CA SER A 438 6.21 5.01 -2.35
C SER A 438 5.14 3.93 -2.16
N VAL A 439 4.09 4.23 -1.40
CA VAL A 439 2.98 3.29 -1.12
C VAL A 439 1.66 3.89 -1.58
N ALA A 440 1.10 3.36 -2.66
CA ALA A 440 -0.27 3.66 -3.07
C ALA A 440 -0.89 2.43 -3.76
N PRO A 441 -2.23 2.28 -3.81
CA PRO A 441 -2.87 1.18 -4.53
C PRO A 441 -2.44 1.13 -6.01
N ILE A 442 -2.28 2.31 -6.63
CA ILE A 442 -1.85 2.49 -8.01
C ILE A 442 -0.85 3.62 -8.08
N GLN A 443 0.24 3.38 -8.79
CA GLN A 443 1.31 4.34 -9.01
C GLN A 443 1.66 4.38 -10.49
N LEU A 444 1.93 5.57 -10.99
CA LEU A 444 2.49 5.78 -12.30
C LEU A 444 3.98 6.09 -12.15
N VAL A 445 4.80 5.31 -12.84
CA VAL A 445 6.25 5.46 -12.86
C VAL A 445 6.65 5.81 -14.28
N ASP A 446 7.08 7.06 -14.47
CA ASP A 446 7.61 7.55 -15.73
C ASP A 446 9.14 7.62 -15.64
N SER A 447 9.83 6.99 -16.58
CA SER A 447 11.30 6.95 -16.60
C SER A 447 11.86 7.31 -17.98
N VAL A 448 12.88 8.16 -18.01
CA VAL A 448 13.70 8.45 -19.20
C VAL A 448 15.14 8.04 -18.90
N GLN A 449 15.71 7.24 -19.78
CA GLN A 449 17.04 6.67 -19.65
C GLN A 449 17.86 6.98 -20.90
N ALA A 450 19.12 7.36 -20.70
CA ALA A 450 20.12 7.42 -21.76
C ALA A 450 21.31 6.54 -21.33
N ASP A 451 21.78 5.69 -22.23
CA ASP A 451 22.99 4.90 -22.02
C ASP A 451 24.02 5.16 -23.12
N ALA A 452 25.28 5.09 -22.72
CA ALA A 452 26.43 5.11 -23.61
C ALA A 452 27.30 3.90 -23.28
N ASN A 453 27.67 3.12 -24.29
CA ASN A 453 28.46 1.91 -24.11
C ASN A 453 29.69 1.94 -25.02
N LEU A 454 30.84 1.59 -24.45
CA LEU A 454 32.10 1.41 -25.17
C LEU A 454 32.67 0.04 -24.80
N GLY A 455 33.10 -0.75 -25.78
CA GLY A 455 33.60 -2.08 -25.51
C GLY A 455 34.33 -2.71 -26.69
N VAL A 456 34.68 -3.97 -26.50
CA VAL A 456 35.27 -4.84 -27.51
C VAL A 456 34.56 -6.19 -27.46
N TYR A 457 34.31 -6.75 -28.63
CA TYR A 457 33.74 -8.07 -28.80
C TYR A 457 34.72 -8.94 -29.58
N SER A 458 35.01 -10.14 -29.08
CA SER A 458 35.94 -11.08 -29.70
C SER A 458 35.30 -12.45 -29.88
N MET A 459 35.59 -13.10 -31.01
CA MET A 459 35.15 -14.46 -31.33
C MET A 459 36.37 -15.35 -31.58
N ILE A 460 36.38 -16.55 -30.99
CA ILE A 460 37.47 -17.52 -31.13
C ILE A 460 37.04 -18.63 -32.07
N THR A 461 37.78 -18.87 -33.15
CA THR A 461 37.55 -19.95 -34.11
C THR A 461 38.50 -21.11 -33.88
N GLY A 462 38.26 -22.29 -34.48
CA GLY A 462 39.22 -23.41 -34.52
C GLY A 462 39.45 -24.18 -33.22
N VAL A 463 38.71 -23.90 -32.16
CA VAL A 463 38.67 -24.75 -30.95
C VAL A 463 37.98 -26.09 -31.24
N ASN A 464 36.88 -26.03 -32.00
CA ASN A 464 36.11 -27.17 -32.53
C ASN A 464 35.15 -26.65 -33.60
N ASN A 465 34.88 -27.41 -34.67
CA ASN A 465 33.94 -27.03 -35.74
C ASN A 465 32.49 -26.79 -35.27
N ARG A 466 32.14 -27.20 -34.04
CA ARG A 466 30.82 -27.00 -33.44
C ARG A 466 30.80 -26.02 -32.26
N VAL A 467 31.94 -25.51 -31.78
CA VAL A 467 31.93 -24.58 -30.62
C VAL A 467 32.44 -23.22 -31.07
N THR A 468 31.66 -22.17 -30.78
CA THR A 468 32.06 -20.78 -31.02
C THR A 468 32.11 -20.02 -29.69
N PRO A 469 33.27 -20.02 -29.00
CA PRO A 469 33.48 -19.17 -27.85
C PRO A 469 33.55 -17.69 -28.27
N SER A 470 32.95 -16.83 -27.47
CA SER A 470 33.09 -15.38 -27.56
C SER A 470 33.37 -14.76 -26.20
N VAL A 471 34.08 -13.65 -26.23
CA VAL A 471 34.40 -12.86 -25.05
C VAL A 471 34.11 -11.40 -25.38
N SER A 472 33.47 -10.68 -24.45
CA SER A 472 33.25 -9.26 -24.58
C SER A 472 33.63 -8.54 -23.29
N ALA A 473 34.17 -7.34 -23.44
CA ALA A 473 34.44 -6.44 -22.34
C ALA A 473 33.90 -5.06 -22.70
N SER A 474 33.07 -4.48 -21.83
CA SER A 474 32.51 -3.15 -22.06
C SER A 474 32.42 -2.32 -20.80
N VAL A 475 32.48 -1.01 -20.98
CA VAL A 475 32.15 0.00 -19.99
C VAL A 475 30.89 0.70 -20.46
N GLY A 476 29.84 0.65 -19.64
CA GLY A 476 28.59 1.36 -19.87
C GLY A 476 28.43 2.48 -18.86
N PHE A 477 28.02 3.67 -19.31
CA PHE A 477 27.45 4.71 -18.48
C PHE A 477 25.95 4.77 -18.76
N SER A 478 25.14 4.88 -17.72
CA SER A 478 23.72 5.15 -17.86
C SER A 478 23.25 6.21 -16.89
N ARG A 479 22.35 7.08 -17.36
CA ARG A 479 21.64 8.07 -16.55
C ARG A 479 20.15 7.89 -16.74
N THR A 480 19.44 7.78 -15.62
CA THR A 480 17.98 7.58 -15.60
C THR A 480 17.33 8.61 -14.70
N TYR A 481 16.28 9.26 -15.21
CA TYR A 481 15.38 10.12 -14.45
C TYR A 481 14.05 9.40 -14.30
N SER A 482 13.56 9.22 -13.08
CA SER A 482 12.27 8.58 -12.81
C SER A 482 11.39 9.44 -11.91
N HIS A 483 10.11 9.50 -12.23
CA HIS A 483 9.08 10.18 -11.44
C HIS A 483 8.01 9.17 -11.03
N VAL A 484 7.76 9.07 -9.72
CA VAL A 484 6.79 8.15 -9.13
C VAL A 484 5.65 8.94 -8.50
N ARG A 485 4.43 8.70 -8.99
CA ARG A 485 3.22 9.41 -8.57
C ARG A 485 2.10 8.45 -8.19
N ALA A 486 1.42 8.70 -7.08
CA ALA A 486 0.21 7.98 -6.70
C ALA A 486 -0.98 8.41 -7.57
N MET A 487 -1.80 7.46 -8.01
CA MET A 487 -3.00 7.73 -8.81
C MET A 487 -4.27 7.41 -8.02
N PRO A 488 -5.31 8.25 -8.12
CA PRO A 488 -6.59 8.00 -7.46
C PRO A 488 -7.32 6.80 -8.07
N ASP A 489 -7.22 6.64 -9.39
CA ASP A 489 -7.82 5.57 -10.17
C ASP A 489 -7.08 5.33 -11.50
N LEU A 490 -7.47 4.28 -12.23
CA LEU A 490 -6.79 3.84 -13.45
C LEU A 490 -7.30 4.56 -14.68
N GLU A 491 -8.55 5.00 -14.71
CA GLU A 491 -9.02 5.94 -15.74
C GLU A 491 -8.14 7.20 -15.76
N THR A 492 -7.88 7.79 -14.59
CA THR A 492 -6.95 8.91 -14.41
C THR A 492 -5.52 8.54 -14.81
N ALA A 493 -5.05 7.33 -14.49
CA ALA A 493 -3.73 6.87 -14.90
C ALA A 493 -3.61 6.64 -16.42
N THR A 494 -4.72 6.32 -17.10
CA THR A 494 -4.75 5.95 -18.53
C THR A 494 -5.11 7.08 -19.48
N SER A 495 -5.90 8.04 -19.02
CA SER A 495 -6.30 9.24 -19.74
C SER A 495 -5.19 10.29 -19.84
N GLN A 496 -4.05 10.11 -19.15
CA GLN A 496 -2.89 10.98 -19.30
C GLN A 496 -2.30 10.86 -20.71
N GLU A 497 -2.64 11.80 -21.59
CA GLU A 497 -2.12 11.90 -22.96
C GLU A 497 -0.59 11.99 -23.00
N VAL A 498 0.00 11.46 -24.08
CA VAL A 498 1.45 11.48 -24.36
C VAL A 498 2.00 12.92 -24.46
N GLU A 499 1.16 13.90 -24.80
CA GLU A 499 1.56 15.32 -24.85
C GLU A 499 1.57 15.97 -23.46
N ARG A 500 0.86 15.38 -22.48
CA ARG A 500 0.79 15.82 -21.08
C ARG A 500 1.70 15.00 -20.17
N ILE A 501 2.78 14.43 -20.71
CA ILE A 501 3.76 13.77 -19.87
C ILE A 501 4.34 14.83 -18.92
N LEU A 502 4.10 14.63 -17.62
CA LEU A 502 4.63 15.49 -16.58
C LEU A 502 6.15 15.47 -16.63
N VAL A 503 6.81 14.37 -16.99
CA VAL A 503 8.28 14.36 -17.16
C VAL A 503 8.75 15.41 -18.18
N PRO A 504 8.35 15.53 -19.46
CA PRO A 504 8.67 16.67 -20.33
C PRO A 504 8.25 18.05 -19.80
N ARG A 505 7.12 18.21 -19.10
CA ARG A 505 6.71 19.51 -18.53
C ARG A 505 7.56 19.90 -17.31
N LEU A 506 7.73 18.97 -16.38
CA LEU A 506 8.64 18.98 -15.25
C LEU A 506 10.09 19.11 -15.73
N MET A 507 10.48 18.51 -16.86
CA MET A 507 11.79 18.61 -17.48
C MET A 507 11.95 19.91 -18.26
N LYS A 508 10.86 20.53 -18.73
CA LYS A 508 10.84 21.89 -19.28
C LYS A 508 10.94 22.93 -18.16
N GLN A 509 10.32 22.70 -17.01
CA GLN A 509 10.47 23.52 -15.80
C GLN A 509 11.82 23.31 -15.13
N VAL A 510 12.28 22.07 -15.00
CA VAL A 510 13.67 21.73 -14.65
C VAL A 510 14.59 22.33 -15.70
N GLY A 511 14.24 22.33 -16.98
CA GLY A 511 14.93 23.08 -18.04
C GLY A 511 15.01 24.58 -17.76
N ASN A 512 13.92 25.19 -17.29
CA ASN A 512 13.91 26.59 -16.84
C ASN A 512 14.73 26.81 -15.57
N ILE A 513 14.82 25.83 -14.65
CA ILE A 513 15.70 25.84 -13.47
C ILE A 513 17.18 25.64 -13.86
N LEU A 514 17.42 24.82 -14.90
CA LEU A 514 18.71 24.44 -15.48
C LEU A 514 19.27 25.52 -16.41
N LYS A 515 18.45 26.45 -16.91
CA LYS A 515 18.94 27.58 -17.72
C LYS A 515 19.98 28.34 -16.90
N THR A 516 21.21 28.33 -17.38
CA THR A 516 22.32 29.10 -16.82
C THR A 516 22.26 30.56 -17.24
N GLU A 517 21.52 30.86 -18.32
CA GLU A 517 21.35 32.19 -18.90
C GLU A 517 19.93 32.69 -18.62
N PHE A 518 19.81 33.61 -17.66
CA PHE A 518 18.62 34.44 -17.50
C PHE A 518 18.99 35.82 -18.04
N GLU A 519 18.18 36.35 -18.97
CA GLU A 519 18.36 37.70 -19.50
C GLU A 519 17.94 38.70 -18.41
N CYS A 520 18.84 39.60 -18.04
CA CYS A 520 18.55 40.70 -17.11
C CYS A 520 17.64 41.74 -17.79
N SER A 521 16.67 42.30 -17.05
CA SER A 521 15.77 43.33 -17.60
C SER A 521 16.49 44.65 -17.93
N LEU A 522 17.68 44.88 -17.34
CA LEU A 522 18.55 46.04 -17.59
C LEU A 522 19.47 45.77 -18.79
N THR A 523 18.94 45.94 -20.00
CA THR A 523 19.69 45.73 -21.26
C THR A 523 20.60 46.90 -21.62
N ASP A 524 20.21 48.14 -21.27
CA ASP A 524 20.88 49.39 -21.66
C ASP A 524 21.46 50.16 -20.46
N THR A 525 22.44 51.04 -20.73
CA THR A 525 23.09 51.94 -19.75
C THR A 525 22.12 52.89 -19.04
N VAL A 526 20.97 53.17 -19.67
CA VAL A 526 19.86 53.93 -19.12
C VAL A 526 18.57 53.23 -19.49
N THR A 527 17.79 52.84 -18.50
CA THR A 527 16.54 52.08 -18.68
C THR A 527 15.36 52.86 -18.08
N VAL A 528 14.24 52.90 -18.79
CA VAL A 528 13.02 53.57 -18.34
C VAL A 528 12.01 52.50 -17.92
N GLN A 529 11.54 52.55 -16.68
CA GLN A 529 10.52 51.66 -16.13
C GLN A 529 9.33 52.47 -15.61
N GLU A 530 8.13 52.09 -16.01
CA GLU A 530 6.90 52.67 -15.47
C GLU A 530 6.39 51.79 -14.32
N SER A 531 5.93 52.42 -13.24
CA SER A 531 5.39 51.75 -12.06
C SER A 531 4.31 52.63 -11.41
N GLU A 532 3.67 52.14 -10.36
CA GLU A 532 2.56 52.80 -9.69
C GLU A 532 2.86 52.91 -8.19
N LEU A 533 2.85 54.12 -7.64
CA LEU A 533 3.08 54.37 -6.22
C LEU A 533 1.86 55.09 -5.64
N ASN A 534 1.17 54.46 -4.70
CA ASN A 534 -0.08 54.97 -4.11
C ASN A 534 -1.20 55.29 -5.13
N GLY A 535 -1.24 54.58 -6.26
CA GLY A 535 -2.25 54.77 -7.31
C GLY A 535 -1.93 55.89 -8.30
N GLU A 536 -0.73 56.47 -8.25
CA GLU A 536 -0.23 57.42 -9.26
C GLU A 536 0.91 56.81 -10.09
N PRO A 537 0.93 57.04 -11.42
CA PRO A 537 1.97 56.53 -12.29
C PRO A 537 3.29 57.28 -12.05
N ILE A 538 4.36 56.53 -11.84
CA ILE A 538 5.73 57.02 -11.68
C ILE A 538 6.62 56.39 -12.76
N VAL A 539 7.52 57.18 -13.33
CA VAL A 539 8.49 56.76 -14.34
C VAL A 539 9.89 56.80 -13.74
N TYR A 540 10.50 55.64 -13.55
CA TYR A 540 11.88 55.50 -13.09
C TYR A 540 12.84 55.47 -14.28
N ILE A 541 13.81 56.36 -14.30
CA ILE A 541 14.94 56.33 -15.23
C ILE A 541 16.15 55.84 -14.45
N LYS A 542 16.43 54.53 -14.56
CA LYS A 542 17.57 53.88 -13.93
C LYS A 542 18.82 54.11 -14.77
N PHE A 543 19.96 54.44 -14.14
CA PHE A 543 21.23 54.63 -14.85
C PHE A 543 22.40 53.99 -14.11
N ASP A 544 23.30 53.38 -14.88
CA ASP A 544 24.43 52.62 -14.37
C ASP A 544 25.55 53.54 -13.85
N THR A 545 25.81 53.51 -12.54
CA THR A 545 26.86 54.33 -11.93
C THR A 545 28.27 53.88 -12.29
N ALA A 546 28.46 52.65 -12.77
CA ALA A 546 29.75 52.12 -13.19
C ALA A 546 30.18 52.61 -14.58
N VAL A 547 29.28 53.24 -15.35
CA VAL A 547 29.55 53.70 -16.73
C VAL A 547 29.69 55.22 -16.78
N GLU A 548 30.86 55.68 -17.21
CA GLU A 548 31.16 57.11 -17.39
C GLU A 548 30.23 57.72 -18.45
N GLY A 549 29.52 58.81 -18.10
CA GLY A 549 28.55 59.48 -18.97
C GLY A 549 27.09 58.98 -18.86
N ALA A 550 26.80 57.97 -18.04
CA ALA A 550 25.45 57.41 -17.92
C ALA A 550 24.44 58.39 -17.29
N ILE A 551 24.85 59.23 -16.35
CA ILE A 551 23.98 60.23 -15.72
C ILE A 551 23.59 61.35 -16.71
N GLU A 552 24.50 61.76 -17.60
CA GLU A 552 24.21 62.70 -18.69
C GLU A 552 23.20 62.10 -19.67
N LEU A 553 23.36 60.82 -20.01
CA LEU A 553 22.43 60.09 -20.87
C LEU A 553 21.04 59.96 -20.21
N ALA A 554 20.99 59.71 -18.90
CA ALA A 554 19.74 59.62 -18.14
C ALA A 554 19.01 60.97 -18.06
N ARG A 555 19.75 62.06 -17.89
CA ARG A 555 19.21 63.43 -17.95
C ARG A 555 18.68 63.77 -19.34
N SER A 556 19.36 63.34 -20.40
CA SER A 556 18.89 63.49 -21.78
C SER A 556 17.58 62.75 -22.00
N ARG A 557 17.48 61.49 -21.55
CA ARG A 557 16.26 60.68 -21.64
C ARG A 557 15.10 61.25 -20.83
N ARG A 558 15.40 61.85 -19.66
CA ARG A 558 14.42 62.61 -18.87
C ARG A 558 13.85 63.79 -19.66
N GLN A 559 14.70 64.56 -20.33
CA GLN A 559 14.25 65.70 -21.13
C GLN A 559 13.38 65.27 -22.32
N GLU A 560 13.71 64.14 -22.95
CA GLU A 560 12.90 63.57 -24.03
C GLU A 560 11.52 63.13 -23.57
N LEU A 561 11.42 62.44 -22.42
CA LEU A 561 10.13 62.04 -21.84
C LEU A 561 9.25 63.24 -21.44
N ILE A 562 9.87 64.32 -20.96
CA ILE A 562 9.18 65.58 -20.70
C ILE A 562 8.67 66.19 -22.02
N ALA A 563 9.49 66.17 -23.07
CA ALA A 563 9.13 66.70 -24.39
C ALA A 563 8.01 65.88 -25.07
N THR A 564 7.88 64.59 -24.78
CA THR A 564 6.83 63.71 -25.32
C THR A 564 5.54 63.71 -24.47
N GLY A 565 5.50 64.48 -23.38
CA GLY A 565 4.27 64.74 -22.60
C GLY A 565 4.19 64.07 -21.23
N THR A 566 5.28 63.46 -20.75
CA THR A 566 5.36 62.88 -19.40
C THR A 566 5.59 64.00 -18.36
N PRO A 567 4.73 64.17 -17.34
CA PRO A 567 4.92 65.23 -16.34
C PRO A 567 6.25 65.09 -15.59
N GLU A 568 7.02 66.18 -15.46
CA GLU A 568 8.32 66.14 -14.80
C GLU A 568 8.24 65.63 -13.35
N SER A 569 7.12 65.90 -12.68
CA SER A 569 6.87 65.53 -11.28
C SER A 569 6.79 64.03 -11.04
N ILE A 570 6.58 63.22 -12.08
CA ILE A 570 6.46 61.77 -11.97
C ILE A 570 7.73 61.03 -12.43
N ILE A 571 8.76 61.74 -12.88
CA ILE A 571 9.99 61.13 -13.40
C ILE A 571 11.10 61.15 -12.34
N LEU A 572 11.56 59.98 -11.92
CA LEU A 572 12.62 59.80 -10.93
C LEU A 572 13.88 59.20 -11.56
N LEU A 573 15.01 59.86 -11.38
CA LEU A 573 16.32 59.33 -11.76
C LEU A 573 16.87 58.47 -10.61
N VAL A 574 17.18 57.21 -10.91
CA VAL A 574 17.64 56.25 -9.90
C VAL A 574 19.03 55.75 -10.27
N PRO A 575 20.07 56.00 -9.45
CA PRO A 575 21.38 55.38 -9.65
C PRO A 575 21.29 53.90 -9.32
N VAL A 576 21.82 53.04 -10.18
CA VAL A 576 21.89 51.59 -9.96
C VAL A 576 23.30 51.09 -10.29
N GLU A 577 23.79 50.10 -9.54
CA GLU A 577 24.94 49.29 -9.95
C GLU A 577 24.42 48.10 -10.73
N ARG A 578 24.57 48.14 -12.06
CA ARG A 578 23.91 47.20 -12.97
C ARG A 578 24.26 45.74 -12.69
N GLU A 579 25.50 45.46 -12.35
CA GLU A 579 25.97 44.10 -12.08
C GLU A 579 25.30 43.53 -10.81
N GLU A 580 25.16 44.33 -9.75
CA GLU A 580 24.48 43.91 -8.51
C GLU A 580 22.96 43.76 -8.69
N GLU A 581 22.27 44.70 -9.35
CA GLU A 581 20.82 44.58 -9.60
C GLU A 581 20.51 43.40 -10.52
N CYS A 582 21.32 43.15 -11.55
CA CYS A 582 21.13 41.98 -12.42
C CYS A 582 21.37 40.67 -11.66
N LEU A 583 22.38 40.59 -10.78
CA LEU A 583 22.60 39.40 -9.97
C LEU A 583 21.43 39.13 -9.02
N ALA A 584 20.87 40.17 -8.39
CA ALA A 584 19.72 40.06 -7.52
C ALA A 584 18.44 39.64 -8.29
N GLU A 585 18.16 40.26 -9.44
CA GLU A 585 17.00 39.92 -10.28
C GLU A 585 17.08 38.46 -10.77
N ILE A 586 18.26 38.04 -11.23
CA ILE A 586 18.49 36.66 -11.70
C ILE A 586 18.30 35.66 -10.54
N GLU A 587 18.76 35.99 -9.33
CA GLU A 587 18.60 35.11 -8.17
C GLU A 587 17.14 35.02 -7.71
N ASP A 588 16.38 36.12 -7.76
CA ASP A 588 14.94 36.13 -7.49
C ASP A 588 14.16 35.30 -8.52
N LEU A 589 14.49 35.42 -9.81
CA LEU A 589 13.89 34.60 -10.88
C LEU A 589 14.18 33.11 -10.69
N LYS A 590 15.41 32.75 -10.31
CA LYS A 590 15.78 31.36 -9.99
C LYS A 590 15.01 30.84 -8.78
N THR A 591 14.95 31.64 -7.71
CA THR A 591 14.25 31.31 -6.46
C THR A 591 12.77 31.08 -6.71
N LYS A 592 12.13 31.96 -7.50
CA LYS A 592 10.71 31.86 -7.86
C LYS A 592 10.42 30.63 -8.73
N SER A 593 11.25 30.36 -9.75
CA SER A 593 11.12 29.17 -10.61
C SER A 593 11.19 27.87 -9.81
N LEU A 594 12.09 27.80 -8.81
CA LEU A 594 12.21 26.65 -7.94
C LEU A 594 11.07 26.55 -6.92
N ASP A 595 10.62 27.66 -6.33
CA ASP A 595 9.47 27.69 -5.42
C ASP A 595 8.18 27.24 -6.13
N ASP A 596 7.98 27.65 -7.38
CA ASP A 596 6.88 27.19 -8.23
C ASP A 596 6.98 25.68 -8.53
N PHE A 597 8.18 25.16 -8.80
CA PHE A 597 8.42 23.72 -8.96
C PHE A 597 8.11 22.92 -7.69
N LEU A 598 8.52 23.39 -6.52
CA LEU A 598 8.26 22.72 -5.24
C LEU A 598 6.78 22.73 -4.83
N LYS A 599 6.02 23.75 -5.28
CA LYS A 599 4.56 23.80 -5.13
C LYS A 599 3.84 22.77 -6.00
N GLU A 600 4.38 22.43 -7.17
CA GLU A 600 3.79 21.42 -8.07
C GLU A 600 4.03 19.98 -7.59
N LEU A 601 5.08 19.73 -6.80
CA LEU A 601 5.32 18.40 -6.21
C LEU A 601 4.29 18.11 -5.10
N ALA A 602 3.52 17.04 -5.22
CA ALA A 602 2.56 16.64 -4.20
C ALA A 602 3.23 15.83 -3.07
N ASP A 603 2.57 15.74 -1.91
CA ASP A 603 3.09 14.98 -0.77
C ASP A 603 3.25 13.50 -1.13
N ASN A 604 4.40 12.93 -0.75
CA ASN A 604 4.83 11.56 -1.08
C ASN A 604 5.06 11.27 -2.59
N GLU A 605 5.04 12.26 -3.47
CA GLU A 605 5.66 12.11 -4.80
C GLU A 605 7.18 11.97 -4.64
N THR A 606 7.78 11.11 -5.46
CA THR A 606 9.22 10.82 -5.40
C THR A 606 9.85 11.01 -6.77
N PHE A 607 10.91 11.80 -6.80
CA PHE A 607 11.75 11.99 -7.98
C PHE A 607 13.10 11.32 -7.76
N ILE A 608 13.60 10.60 -8.77
CA ILE A 608 14.79 9.77 -8.66
C ILE A 608 15.72 10.07 -9.83
N ILE A 609 16.97 10.41 -9.51
CA ILE A 609 18.06 10.55 -10.47
C ILE A 609 19.05 9.42 -10.21
N SER A 610 19.29 8.54 -11.18
CA SER A 610 20.22 7.42 -11.05
C SER A 610 21.28 7.47 -12.13
N ASP A 611 22.54 7.53 -11.71
CA ASP A 611 23.72 7.39 -12.55
C ASP A 611 24.35 6.02 -12.27
N SER A 612 24.67 5.25 -13.32
CA SER A 612 25.40 4.01 -13.17
C SER A 612 26.58 3.91 -14.13
N ILE A 613 27.70 3.41 -13.62
CA ILE A 613 28.88 3.05 -14.40
C ILE A 613 29.11 1.57 -14.21
N ASN A 614 29.09 0.81 -15.29
CA ASN A 614 29.17 -0.64 -15.28
C ASN A 614 30.37 -1.09 -16.11
N LEU A 615 31.30 -1.80 -15.46
CA LEU A 615 32.33 -2.58 -16.14
C LEU A 615 31.83 -4.01 -16.25
N ILE A 616 31.67 -4.49 -17.48
CA ILE A 616 31.09 -5.79 -17.80
C ILE A 616 32.14 -6.63 -18.52
N GLY A 617 32.44 -7.80 -17.99
CA GLY A 617 33.21 -8.84 -18.68
C GLY A 617 32.34 -10.07 -18.85
N MET A 618 32.16 -10.52 -20.09
CA MET A 618 31.34 -11.69 -20.41
C MET A 618 32.14 -12.69 -21.25
N GLY A 619 32.05 -13.96 -20.90
CA GLY A 619 32.52 -15.06 -21.71
C GLY A 619 31.34 -15.99 -22.01
N ASN A 620 31.10 -16.28 -23.28
CA ASN A 620 30.01 -17.14 -23.73
C ASN A 620 30.56 -18.24 -24.63
N ALA A 621 30.02 -19.45 -24.53
CA ALA A 621 30.29 -20.54 -25.45
C ALA A 621 28.96 -21.16 -25.86
N SER A 622 28.74 -21.29 -27.17
CA SER A 622 27.53 -21.91 -27.72
C SER A 622 27.87 -23.19 -28.50
N LEU A 623 27.00 -24.19 -28.35
CA LEU A 623 27.05 -25.51 -28.95
C LEU A 623 25.75 -25.72 -29.73
N PRO A 624 25.75 -25.66 -31.07
CA PRO A 624 24.64 -26.14 -31.87
C PRO A 624 24.58 -27.67 -31.74
N LEU A 625 23.42 -28.16 -31.32
CA LEU A 625 23.03 -29.55 -31.24
C LEU A 625 22.30 -29.96 -32.54
N ASP A 626 22.12 -31.25 -32.73
CA ASP A 626 21.47 -31.78 -33.93
C ASP A 626 20.06 -31.15 -34.11
N PRO A 627 19.70 -30.76 -35.34
CA PRO A 627 18.46 -30.04 -35.59
C PRO A 627 17.24 -30.90 -35.25
N VAL A 628 16.29 -30.30 -34.54
CA VAL A 628 14.99 -30.91 -34.24
C VAL A 628 13.96 -30.27 -35.17
N LEU A 629 13.26 -31.08 -35.97
CA LEU A 629 12.31 -30.60 -37.00
C LEU A 629 12.94 -29.57 -37.99
N GLY A 630 14.21 -29.75 -38.34
CA GLY A 630 14.92 -28.88 -39.30
C GLY A 630 15.39 -27.54 -38.74
N GLN A 631 15.22 -27.27 -37.44
CA GLN A 631 15.71 -26.05 -36.77
C GLN A 631 16.83 -26.37 -35.78
N PRO A 632 17.90 -25.54 -35.69
CA PRO A 632 19.03 -25.79 -34.81
C PRO A 632 18.65 -25.59 -33.34
N LEU A 633 18.97 -26.58 -32.50
CA LEU A 633 18.89 -26.49 -31.05
C LEU A 633 20.25 -26.00 -30.53
N THR A 634 20.32 -25.01 -29.63
CA THR A 634 21.60 -24.48 -29.14
C THR A 634 21.70 -24.56 -27.62
N LEU A 635 22.83 -25.09 -27.12
CA LEU A 635 23.21 -25.08 -25.71
C LEU A 635 24.27 -23.99 -25.52
N SER A 636 24.03 -23.04 -24.61
CA SER A 636 24.99 -21.98 -24.31
C SER A 636 25.36 -21.95 -22.83
N VAL A 637 26.65 -21.73 -22.57
CA VAL A 637 27.21 -21.50 -21.24
C VAL A 637 27.78 -20.10 -21.22
N GLY A 638 27.34 -19.28 -20.26
CA GLY A 638 27.82 -17.91 -20.10
C GLY A 638 28.34 -17.67 -18.69
N ALA A 639 29.48 -16.99 -18.59
CA ALA A 639 30.01 -16.45 -17.35
C ALA A 639 30.11 -14.93 -17.47
N GLU A 640 29.61 -14.21 -16.48
CA GLU A 640 29.57 -12.75 -16.47
C GLU A 640 30.13 -12.25 -15.13
N ALA A 641 31.01 -11.26 -15.21
CA ALA A 641 31.47 -10.47 -14.08
C ALA A 641 31.10 -9.01 -14.34
N LEU A 642 30.33 -8.44 -13.43
CA LEU A 642 29.83 -7.07 -13.53
C LEU A 642 30.26 -6.32 -12.28
N LYS A 643 31.08 -5.28 -12.45
CA LYS A 643 31.37 -4.30 -11.41
C LYS A 643 30.63 -3.01 -11.73
N GLY A 644 29.65 -2.67 -10.92
CA GLY A 644 28.81 -1.50 -11.09
C GLY A 644 29.03 -0.50 -9.96
N PHE A 645 29.14 0.78 -10.31
CA PHE A 645 29.01 1.89 -9.37
C PHE A 645 27.68 2.57 -9.68
N VAL A 646 26.83 2.72 -8.68
CA VAL A 646 25.53 3.40 -8.83
C VAL A 646 25.47 4.55 -7.85
N ARG A 647 25.08 5.72 -8.33
CA ARG A 647 24.70 6.84 -7.49
C ARG A 647 23.25 7.16 -7.78
N ALA A 648 22.40 7.10 -6.76
CA ALA A 648 21.00 7.47 -6.86
C ALA A 648 20.67 8.59 -5.88
N VAL A 649 19.90 9.59 -6.32
CA VAL A 649 19.37 10.67 -5.51
C VAL A 649 17.87 10.55 -5.51
N PHE A 650 17.28 10.37 -4.34
CA PHE A 650 15.83 10.34 -4.11
C PHE A 650 15.42 11.67 -3.50
N ILE A 651 14.41 12.31 -4.06
CA ILE A 651 13.88 13.59 -3.58
C ILE A 651 12.39 13.40 -3.34
N ARG A 652 11.95 13.64 -2.11
CA ARG A 652 10.58 13.41 -1.68
C ARG A 652 10.06 14.57 -0.84
N LYS A 653 8.84 15.00 -1.12
CA LYS A 653 8.13 15.97 -0.28
C LYS A 653 7.44 15.28 0.90
N LYS A 654 7.70 15.79 2.10
CA LYS A 654 7.08 15.42 3.37
C LYS A 654 6.44 16.66 4.00
N ASP A 655 5.59 16.44 5.01
CA ASP A 655 4.94 17.52 5.75
C ASP A 655 6.02 18.40 6.44
N GLY A 656 6.16 19.65 5.99
CA GLY A 656 7.12 20.64 6.50
C GLY A 656 8.58 20.53 6.02
N TYR A 657 8.97 19.49 5.27
CA TYR A 657 10.35 19.33 4.77
C TYR A 657 10.46 18.48 3.49
N ILE A 658 11.59 18.61 2.79
CA ILE A 658 11.99 17.73 1.69
C ILE A 658 13.03 16.75 2.19
N GLU A 659 12.76 15.46 2.00
CA GLU A 659 13.68 14.37 2.28
C GLU A 659 14.53 14.12 1.03
N VAL A 660 15.85 14.25 1.18
CA VAL A 660 16.82 13.92 0.14
C VAL A 660 17.65 12.73 0.59
N SER A 661 17.58 11.63 -0.16
CA SER A 661 18.38 10.44 0.12
C SER A 661 19.40 10.21 -0.98
N LEU A 662 20.68 10.30 -0.65
CA LEU A 662 21.79 10.01 -1.55
C LEU A 662 22.28 8.59 -1.30
N GLN A 663 22.10 7.71 -2.28
CA GLN A 663 22.60 6.33 -2.25
C GLN A 663 23.82 6.19 -3.16
N ARG A 664 24.92 5.68 -2.62
CA ARG A 664 26.15 5.34 -3.36
C ARG A 664 26.41 3.86 -3.20
N GLN A 665 26.41 3.12 -4.30
CA GLN A 665 26.53 1.66 -4.29
C GLN A 665 27.76 1.22 -5.08
N LYS A 666 28.48 0.26 -4.53
CA LYS A 666 29.58 -0.47 -5.17
C LYS A 666 29.18 -1.93 -5.24
N ASN A 667 28.80 -2.35 -6.43
CA ASN A 667 28.26 -3.68 -6.66
C ASN A 667 29.25 -4.53 -7.44
N PHE A 668 29.47 -5.74 -6.96
CA PHE A 668 30.25 -6.74 -7.67
C PHE A 668 29.44 -8.03 -7.80
N ASN A 669 29.06 -8.31 -9.04
CA ASN A 669 28.20 -9.42 -9.41
C ASN A 669 28.99 -10.44 -10.23
N ARG A 670 28.86 -11.71 -9.89
CA ARG A 670 29.32 -12.84 -10.70
C ARG A 670 28.13 -13.69 -11.08
N GLN A 671 28.00 -14.06 -12.34
CA GLN A 671 26.88 -14.86 -12.81
C GLN A 671 27.39 -16.02 -13.67
N LEU A 672 26.90 -17.22 -13.37
CA LEU A 672 26.98 -18.37 -14.25
C LEU A 672 25.61 -18.62 -14.86
N SER A 673 25.56 -18.87 -16.16
CA SER A 673 24.33 -19.13 -16.90
C SER A 673 24.48 -20.36 -17.81
N LEU A 674 23.40 -21.11 -17.92
CA LEU A 674 23.23 -22.25 -18.82
C LEU A 674 21.88 -22.10 -19.50
N SER A 675 21.82 -22.10 -20.82
CA SER A 675 20.56 -22.01 -21.55
C SER A 675 20.48 -22.98 -22.73
N LEU A 676 19.26 -23.47 -22.99
CA LEU A 676 18.89 -24.32 -24.10
C LEU A 676 17.82 -23.59 -24.92
N ASN A 677 18.14 -23.27 -26.17
CA ASN A 677 17.30 -22.47 -27.06
C ASN A 677 16.94 -23.24 -28.34
N TYR A 678 15.69 -23.16 -28.75
CA TYR A 678 15.14 -23.79 -29.96
C TYR A 678 14.18 -22.82 -30.63
N PHE A 679 14.69 -21.80 -31.34
CA PHE A 679 13.96 -20.57 -31.79
C PHE A 679 13.15 -19.82 -30.71
N ILE A 680 12.95 -20.41 -29.54
CA ILE A 680 12.39 -19.95 -28.27
C ILE A 680 13.31 -20.40 -27.13
N GLU A 681 13.30 -19.69 -26.01
CA GLU A 681 14.04 -20.10 -24.81
C GLU A 681 13.30 -21.28 -24.13
N VAL A 682 13.90 -22.48 -24.16
CA VAL A 682 13.30 -23.70 -23.57
C VAL A 682 13.65 -23.83 -22.09
N LEU A 683 14.93 -23.65 -21.77
CA LEU A 683 15.45 -23.77 -20.41
C LEU A 683 16.55 -22.73 -20.20
N ARG A 684 16.52 -22.05 -19.05
CA ARG A 684 17.59 -21.15 -18.61
C ARG A 684 17.81 -21.30 -17.11
N GLY A 685 19.02 -21.70 -16.74
CA GLY A 685 19.48 -21.71 -15.36
C GLY A 685 20.51 -20.61 -15.14
N THR A 686 20.35 -19.81 -14.09
CA THR A 686 21.36 -18.84 -13.68
C THR A 686 21.68 -18.97 -12.19
N LYS A 687 22.94 -18.75 -11.85
CA LYS A 687 23.39 -18.61 -10.47
C LYS A 687 24.21 -17.34 -10.38
N LYS A 688 23.66 -16.34 -9.70
CA LYS A 688 24.26 -15.03 -9.47
C LYS A 688 24.74 -14.95 -8.03
N TRP A 689 26.00 -14.62 -7.84
CA TRP A 689 26.58 -14.19 -6.57
C TRP A 689 26.74 -12.67 -6.62
N PHE A 690 26.41 -12.00 -5.55
CA PHE A 690 26.55 -10.56 -5.46
C PHE A 690 27.10 -10.16 -4.10
N ASP A 691 28.00 -9.19 -4.16
CA ASP A 691 28.59 -8.49 -3.03
C ASP A 691 28.39 -7.00 -3.29
N GLY A 692 27.80 -6.30 -2.35
CA GLY A 692 27.36 -4.92 -2.51
C GLY A 692 27.63 -4.13 -1.24
N GLU A 693 28.38 -3.05 -1.39
CA GLU A 693 28.48 -2.00 -0.37
C GLU A 693 27.59 -0.85 -0.79
N GLN A 694 26.76 -0.35 0.13
CA GLN A 694 25.92 0.82 -0.11
C GLN A 694 26.06 1.81 1.05
N GLU A 695 26.34 3.07 0.74
CA GLU A 695 26.24 4.19 1.67
C GLU A 695 24.95 4.96 1.32
N THR A 696 24.09 5.18 2.30
CA THR A 696 22.88 6.00 2.16
C THR A 696 22.99 7.18 3.12
N LEU A 697 22.96 8.40 2.59
CA LEU A 697 22.92 9.63 3.37
C LEU A 697 21.53 10.24 3.27
N ILE A 698 20.86 10.46 4.40
CA ILE A 698 19.47 10.95 4.45
C ILE A 698 19.46 12.34 5.06
N TYR A 699 19.11 13.35 4.26
CA TYR A 699 19.00 14.75 4.65
C TYR A 699 17.52 15.13 4.78
N LYS A 700 17.20 15.85 5.85
CA LYS A 700 15.86 16.41 6.08
C LYS A 700 15.94 17.94 5.95
N ILE A 701 15.54 18.44 4.79
CA ILE A 701 15.69 19.85 4.42
C ILE A 701 14.35 20.58 4.69
N PRO A 702 14.25 21.41 5.74
CA PRO A 702 13.00 22.07 6.10
C PRO A 702 12.56 23.08 5.04
N THR A 703 11.27 23.07 4.72
CA THR A 703 10.65 23.95 3.69
C THR A 703 9.64 24.92 4.26
N GLU A 704 9.09 24.64 5.45
CA GLU A 704 8.08 25.47 6.11
C GLU A 704 8.53 25.85 7.52
N GLY A 705 8.07 27.00 8.04
CA GLY A 705 8.45 27.46 9.38
C GLY A 705 9.92 27.87 9.52
N VAL A 706 10.59 28.16 8.40
CA VAL A 706 11.98 28.62 8.33
C VAL A 706 12.06 30.11 8.02
N ASP A 707 13.09 30.78 8.53
CA ASP A 707 13.37 32.18 8.19
C ASP A 707 13.80 32.35 6.71
N ASP A 708 13.76 33.59 6.21
CA ASP A 708 14.07 33.89 4.80
C ASP A 708 15.50 33.48 4.41
N SER A 709 16.46 33.58 5.33
CA SER A 709 17.85 33.16 5.08
C SER A 709 17.99 31.65 4.93
N ARG A 710 17.28 30.87 5.74
CA ARG A 710 17.27 29.41 5.70
C ARG A 710 16.46 28.90 4.51
N LYS A 711 15.40 29.63 4.12
CA LYS A 711 14.66 29.36 2.87
C LYS A 711 15.56 29.52 1.64
N LEU A 712 16.37 30.58 1.58
CA LEU A 712 17.32 30.79 0.49
C LEU A 712 18.37 29.67 0.42
N ILE A 713 18.92 29.25 1.57
CA ILE A 713 19.85 28.11 1.65
C ILE A 713 19.18 26.84 1.10
N THR A 714 17.97 26.51 1.58
CA THR A 714 17.21 25.34 1.11
C THR A 714 17.01 25.35 -0.40
N LEU A 715 16.59 26.48 -0.98
CA LEU A 715 16.36 26.61 -2.41
C LEU A 715 17.66 26.46 -3.22
N LYS A 716 18.75 27.08 -2.77
CA LYS A 716 20.05 26.94 -3.42
C LYS A 716 20.58 25.49 -3.35
N THR A 717 20.41 24.81 -2.22
CA THR A 717 20.77 23.39 -2.05
C THR A 717 20.02 22.50 -3.04
N LEU A 718 18.70 22.65 -3.13
CA LEU A 718 17.88 21.84 -4.04
C LEU A 718 18.24 22.13 -5.50
N ARG A 719 18.48 23.40 -5.86
CA ARG A 719 18.91 23.75 -7.21
C ARG A 719 20.21 23.07 -7.60
N GLU A 720 21.26 23.16 -6.77
CA GLU A 720 22.54 22.48 -7.06
C GLU A 720 22.36 20.96 -7.19
N LEU A 721 21.52 20.36 -6.35
CA LEU A 721 21.23 18.94 -6.44
C LEU A 721 20.55 18.54 -7.77
N PHE A 722 19.56 19.31 -8.22
CA PHE A 722 18.84 19.05 -9.47
C PHE A 722 19.67 19.37 -10.71
N VAL A 723 20.44 20.47 -10.69
CA VAL A 723 21.12 21.02 -11.86
C VAL A 723 22.46 20.36 -12.09
N SER A 724 23.32 20.36 -11.07
CA SER A 724 24.70 19.95 -11.18
C SER A 724 24.94 18.56 -10.57
N ASN A 725 23.91 17.95 -9.97
CA ASN A 725 24.05 16.74 -9.14
C ASN A 725 25.16 16.92 -8.08
N ASN A 726 25.29 18.14 -7.57
CA ASN A 726 26.32 18.54 -6.60
C ASN A 726 25.74 18.50 -5.19
N THR A 727 26.39 17.77 -4.28
CA THR A 727 25.96 17.65 -2.88
C THR A 727 26.71 18.60 -1.96
N PHE A 728 27.74 19.30 -2.44
CA PHE A 728 28.62 20.13 -1.60
C PHE A 728 27.84 21.13 -0.73
N TYR A 729 26.93 21.89 -1.35
CA TYR A 729 26.16 22.91 -0.64
C TYR A 729 25.15 22.30 0.35
N MET A 730 24.70 21.07 0.10
CA MET A 730 23.88 20.29 1.02
C MET A 730 24.70 19.82 2.23
N ASP A 731 25.87 19.24 1.96
CA ASP A 731 26.80 18.68 2.95
C ASP A 731 27.34 19.77 3.91
N GLU A 732 27.41 21.02 3.45
CA GLU A 732 27.86 22.16 4.25
C GLU A 732 26.79 22.68 5.24
N HIS A 733 25.51 22.55 4.92
CA HIS A 733 24.42 23.22 5.66
C HIS A 733 23.46 22.26 6.39
N PHE A 734 23.53 20.96 6.10
CA PHE A 734 22.64 19.93 6.63
C PHE A 734 23.43 18.66 6.96
N ASP A 735 23.25 18.12 8.16
CA ASP A 735 23.89 16.87 8.57
C ASP A 735 22.99 15.66 8.26
N PRO A 736 23.49 14.62 7.59
CA PRO A 736 22.68 13.45 7.25
C PRO A 736 22.65 12.40 8.36
N ILE A 737 21.60 11.58 8.35
CA ILE A 737 21.68 10.24 8.95
C ILE A 737 22.41 9.33 7.95
N THR A 738 23.47 8.67 8.41
CA THR A 738 24.28 7.79 7.57
C THR A 738 23.90 6.33 7.78
N LEU A 739 23.65 5.61 6.70
CA LEU A 739 23.43 4.17 6.70
C LEU A 739 24.49 3.48 5.82
N ASN A 740 25.31 2.64 6.44
CA ASN A 740 26.36 1.89 5.76
C ASN A 740 25.95 0.41 5.68
N HIS A 741 25.66 -0.05 4.48
CA HIS A 741 25.16 -1.39 4.18
C HIS A 741 26.27 -2.26 3.58
N ASP A 742 26.40 -3.50 4.08
CA ASP A 742 27.17 -4.59 3.46
C ASP A 742 26.18 -5.74 3.16
N VAL A 743 25.98 -6.02 1.88
CA VAL A 743 25.02 -6.99 1.38
C VAL A 743 25.74 -8.06 0.60
N ARG A 744 25.55 -9.32 1.01
CA ARG A 744 26.11 -10.48 0.32
C ARG A 744 25.04 -11.51 0.07
N GLY A 745 24.95 -11.97 -1.16
CA GLY A 745 23.88 -12.90 -1.52
C GLY A 745 24.18 -13.84 -2.67
N THR A 746 23.29 -14.79 -2.82
CA THR A 746 23.27 -15.73 -3.94
C THR A 746 21.84 -15.92 -4.41
N LEU A 747 21.59 -15.61 -5.67
CA LEU A 747 20.32 -15.82 -6.36
C LEU A 747 20.48 -16.95 -7.38
N THR A 748 19.68 -18.00 -7.24
CA THR A 748 19.57 -19.07 -8.23
C THR A 748 18.23 -18.96 -8.93
N THR A 749 18.23 -18.85 -10.25
CA THR A 749 17.03 -18.80 -11.09
C THR A 749 17.01 -19.99 -12.03
N LEU A 750 15.85 -20.64 -12.14
CA LEU A 750 15.58 -21.67 -13.12
C LEU A 750 14.30 -21.30 -13.87
N GLN A 751 14.40 -21.13 -15.17
CA GLN A 751 13.30 -20.85 -16.06
C GLN A 751 13.17 -21.98 -17.07
N MET A 752 11.95 -22.48 -17.26
CA MET A 752 11.62 -23.52 -18.24
C MET A 752 10.35 -23.10 -18.96
N LEU A 753 10.47 -22.67 -20.22
CA LEU A 753 9.40 -22.01 -20.97
C LEU A 753 8.80 -20.86 -20.13
N TRP A 754 7.50 -20.91 -19.83
CA TRP A 754 6.81 -19.94 -18.98
C TRP A 754 6.97 -20.21 -17.47
N TYR A 755 7.54 -21.32 -17.02
CA TYR A 755 7.76 -21.57 -15.58
C TYR A 755 9.04 -20.89 -15.08
N LYS A 756 8.99 -20.25 -13.92
CA LYS A 756 10.16 -19.62 -13.28
C LYS A 756 10.23 -19.99 -11.79
N SER A 757 11.41 -20.39 -11.32
CA SER A 757 11.71 -20.73 -9.94
C SER A 757 12.97 -19.98 -9.51
N GLU A 758 12.91 -19.32 -8.36
CA GLU A 758 13.99 -18.51 -7.80
C GLU A 758 14.23 -18.88 -6.34
N SER A 759 15.50 -18.90 -5.95
CA SER A 759 15.95 -19.08 -4.57
C SER A 759 17.01 -18.05 -4.25
N LEU A 760 16.77 -17.24 -3.23
CA LEU A 760 17.72 -16.23 -2.75
C LEU A 760 18.13 -16.56 -1.32
N TYR A 761 19.42 -16.45 -1.05
CA TYR A 761 19.97 -16.31 0.28
C TYR A 761 20.74 -14.99 0.32
N MET A 762 20.47 -14.14 1.32
CA MET A 762 21.10 -12.83 1.43
C MET A 762 21.35 -12.47 2.89
N ASP A 763 22.59 -12.10 3.18
CA ASP A 763 23.03 -11.52 4.44
C ASP A 763 23.17 -10.01 4.26
N HIS A 764 22.67 -9.25 5.22
CA HIS A 764 22.66 -7.80 5.20
C HIS A 764 23.11 -7.27 6.56
N ASN A 765 24.18 -6.49 6.56
CA ASN A 765 24.61 -5.69 7.70
C ASN A 765 24.28 -4.22 7.43
N VAL A 766 23.80 -3.50 8.43
CA VAL A 766 23.67 -2.05 8.37
C VAL A 766 24.24 -1.42 9.63
N GLU A 767 25.13 -0.46 9.45
CA GLU A 767 25.55 0.46 10.50
C GLU A 767 24.82 1.79 10.30
N ILE A 768 24.28 2.31 11.39
CA ILE A 768 23.51 3.55 11.45
C ILE A 768 24.33 4.53 12.27
N ASP A 769 24.59 5.71 11.74
CA ASP A 769 25.25 6.81 12.45
C ASP A 769 24.35 8.05 12.42
N LEU A 770 23.99 8.53 13.61
CA LEU A 770 23.15 9.71 13.80
C LEU A 770 23.99 10.99 13.79
N PRO A 771 23.52 12.10 13.20
CA PRO A 771 24.30 13.35 13.15
C PRO A 771 24.56 13.92 14.55
N ALA A 772 25.77 14.45 14.77
CA ALA A 772 26.17 14.98 16.09
C ALA A 772 25.44 16.28 16.47
N SER A 773 25.07 17.09 15.48
CA SER A 773 24.35 18.36 15.65
C SER A 773 22.96 18.19 16.24
N ASP A 774 22.22 17.17 15.79
CA ASP A 774 20.88 16.86 16.28
C ASP A 774 20.89 16.14 17.65
N TYR A 775 21.99 15.42 17.95
CA TYR A 775 22.13 14.61 19.16
C TYR A 775 23.42 14.94 19.95
N PRO A 776 23.62 16.20 20.37
CA PRO A 776 24.89 16.64 20.98
C PRO A 776 25.16 16.03 22.37
N HIS A 777 24.15 15.41 22.97
CA HIS A 777 24.22 14.75 24.28
C HIS A 777 24.68 13.30 24.21
N LEU A 778 24.83 12.73 23.00
CA LEU A 778 25.28 11.35 22.79
C LEU A 778 26.76 11.31 22.38
N THR A 779 27.51 10.35 22.91
CA THR A 779 28.88 10.08 22.46
C THR A 779 28.88 9.47 21.06
N GLU A 780 30.03 9.47 20.36
CA GLU A 780 30.15 8.83 19.05
C GLU A 780 29.74 7.36 19.05
N GLU A 781 30.10 6.60 20.10
CA GLU A 781 29.69 5.20 20.24
C GLU A 781 28.18 5.07 20.47
N GLN A 782 27.55 6.00 21.20
CA GLN A 782 26.11 5.98 21.46
C GLN A 782 25.26 6.39 20.26
N ARG A 783 25.85 7.15 19.32
CA ARG A 783 25.19 7.54 18.05
C ARG A 783 25.24 6.43 17.00
N LYS A 784 26.10 5.42 17.18
CA LYS A 784 26.28 4.31 16.25
C LYS A 784 25.49 3.07 16.66
N LYS A 785 24.85 2.44 15.69
CA LYS A 785 24.11 1.19 15.91
C LYS A 785 24.30 0.23 14.75
N THR A 786 24.59 -1.04 15.03
CA THR A 786 24.82 -2.05 14.00
C THR A 786 23.76 -3.14 14.06
N LEU A 787 23.03 -3.32 12.96
CA LEU A 787 21.99 -4.33 12.82
C LEU A 787 22.38 -5.35 11.77
N PHE A 788 21.93 -6.57 11.97
CA PHE A 788 22.14 -7.65 11.02
C PHE A 788 20.84 -8.37 10.69
N ALA A 789 20.61 -8.59 9.40
CA ALA A 789 19.52 -9.37 8.87
C ALA A 789 20.06 -10.50 7.99
N THR A 790 19.44 -11.68 8.06
CA THR A 790 19.64 -12.75 7.08
C THR A 790 18.30 -13.20 6.53
N SER A 791 18.25 -13.40 5.22
CA SER A 791 17.03 -13.64 4.47
C SER A 791 17.17 -14.87 3.59
N SER A 792 16.15 -15.73 3.65
CA SER A 792 15.99 -16.89 2.78
C SER A 792 14.67 -16.76 2.03
N MET A 793 14.71 -16.65 0.72
CA MET A 793 13.52 -16.53 -0.13
C MET A 793 13.45 -17.70 -1.13
N ARG A 794 12.24 -18.18 -1.38
CA ARG A 794 11.93 -19.02 -2.54
C ARG A 794 10.68 -18.52 -3.23
N ARG A 795 10.73 -18.36 -4.56
CA ARG A 795 9.60 -17.93 -5.39
C ARG A 795 9.43 -18.89 -6.55
N ASN A 796 8.21 -19.35 -6.79
CA ASN A 796 7.88 -20.14 -7.98
C ASN A 796 6.68 -19.48 -8.68
N GLY A 797 6.67 -19.43 -10.00
CA GLY A 797 5.61 -18.78 -10.74
C GLY A 797 5.55 -19.15 -12.22
N ARG A 798 4.54 -18.61 -12.90
CA ARG A 798 4.35 -18.68 -14.35
C ARG A 798 4.46 -17.28 -14.92
N ASN A 799 5.35 -17.06 -15.88
CA ASN A 799 5.62 -15.80 -16.55
C ASN A 799 5.28 -15.91 -18.04
N PHE A 800 3.98 -15.99 -18.37
CA PHE A 800 3.52 -16.10 -19.76
C PHE A 800 3.90 -14.88 -20.59
N PHE A 801 3.80 -13.68 -20.01
CA PHE A 801 4.20 -12.44 -20.68
C PHE A 801 5.68 -12.46 -21.09
N GLY A 802 6.59 -12.81 -20.16
CA GLY A 802 8.01 -12.91 -20.49
C GLY A 802 8.31 -13.96 -21.55
N PHE A 803 7.60 -15.09 -21.51
CA PHE A 803 7.73 -16.13 -22.54
C PHE A 803 7.22 -15.66 -23.91
N ALA A 804 6.02 -15.08 -23.98
CA ALA A 804 5.47 -14.53 -25.22
C ALA A 804 6.37 -13.43 -25.80
N ASN A 805 6.92 -12.56 -24.95
CA ASN A 805 7.86 -11.54 -25.39
C ASN A 805 9.13 -12.16 -25.98
N SER A 806 9.65 -13.25 -25.38
CA SER A 806 10.82 -13.95 -25.93
C SER A 806 10.58 -14.52 -27.33
N ILE A 807 9.37 -15.03 -27.60
CA ILE A 807 8.97 -15.53 -28.93
C ILE A 807 8.86 -14.38 -29.94
N LEU A 808 8.22 -13.27 -29.56
CA LEU A 808 8.06 -12.12 -30.45
C LEU A 808 9.41 -11.52 -30.83
N SER A 809 10.31 -11.39 -29.84
CA SER A 809 11.67 -10.91 -30.07
C SER A 809 12.51 -11.82 -30.98
N SER A 810 12.22 -13.13 -31.03
CA SER A 810 12.92 -14.04 -31.94
C SER A 810 12.34 -14.04 -33.36
N LEU A 811 11.08 -13.65 -33.54
CA LEU A 811 10.41 -13.57 -34.84
C LEU A 811 10.53 -12.20 -35.52
N SER A 812 10.75 -11.12 -34.76
CA SER A 812 10.87 -9.77 -35.32
C SER A 812 11.75 -8.88 -34.44
N ARG A 813 12.69 -8.16 -35.08
CA ARG A 813 13.46 -7.08 -34.42
C ARG A 813 12.57 -5.87 -34.07
N PHE A 814 11.38 -5.74 -34.67
CA PHE A 814 10.45 -4.61 -34.51
C PHE A 814 9.40 -4.81 -33.40
N LEU A 815 8.98 -6.05 -33.12
CA LEU A 815 7.91 -6.35 -32.17
C LEU A 815 8.47 -6.78 -30.81
N ASN A 816 8.44 -5.88 -29.82
CA ASN A 816 8.80 -6.16 -28.43
C ASN A 816 7.71 -5.63 -27.48
N LEU A 817 7.22 -6.48 -26.57
CA LEU A 817 6.21 -6.14 -25.56
C LEU A 817 6.82 -5.45 -24.33
N GLY A 818 8.15 -5.29 -24.26
CA GLY A 818 8.87 -4.61 -23.18
C GLY A 818 9.50 -5.57 -22.16
N SER A 819 10.25 -5.04 -21.19
CA SER A 819 10.90 -5.86 -20.15
C SER A 819 9.91 -6.32 -19.09
N GLY A 820 9.74 -7.65 -18.92
CA GLY A 820 8.87 -8.22 -17.88
C GLY A 820 9.40 -7.99 -16.45
N ASN A 821 8.50 -7.93 -15.47
CA ASN A 821 8.83 -7.81 -14.04
C ASN A 821 9.66 -9.02 -13.56
N SER A 822 10.56 -8.81 -12.59
CA SER A 822 11.34 -9.90 -11.99
C SER A 822 10.46 -10.91 -11.25
N ASP A 823 9.32 -10.47 -10.69
CA ASP A 823 8.28 -11.32 -10.10
C ASP A 823 7.25 -11.75 -11.16
N PRO A 824 7.13 -13.05 -11.49
CA PRO A 824 6.12 -13.54 -12.42
C PRO A 824 4.68 -13.19 -12.04
N GLY A 825 4.37 -13.02 -10.75
CA GLY A 825 3.01 -12.70 -10.29
C GLY A 825 2.57 -11.28 -10.61
N ARG A 826 3.51 -10.40 -10.98
CA ARG A 826 3.26 -9.00 -11.36
C ARG A 826 3.15 -8.80 -12.88
N THR A 827 3.19 -9.88 -13.68
CA THR A 827 3.06 -9.81 -15.14
C THR A 827 1.66 -10.20 -15.61
N PHE A 828 1.29 -9.80 -16.82
CA PHE A 828 0.00 -10.17 -17.42
C PHE A 828 -0.14 -11.69 -17.51
N GLN A 829 -1.31 -12.20 -17.06
CA GLN A 829 -1.59 -13.63 -16.87
C GLN A 829 -0.59 -14.39 -15.98
N GLY A 830 0.31 -13.66 -15.33
CA GLY A 830 1.33 -14.20 -14.47
C GLY A 830 0.78 -14.66 -13.12
N THR A 831 1.48 -15.60 -12.49
CA THR A 831 1.20 -16.03 -11.11
C THR A 831 2.51 -16.32 -10.40
N SER A 832 2.58 -16.04 -9.10
CA SER A 832 3.71 -16.45 -8.27
C SER A 832 3.27 -16.80 -6.85
N LYS A 833 4.02 -17.72 -6.25
CA LYS A 833 3.98 -18.05 -4.84
C LYS A 833 5.38 -17.90 -4.29
N SER A 834 5.56 -16.98 -3.34
CA SER A 834 6.82 -16.73 -2.67
C SER A 834 6.71 -16.95 -1.17
N ARG A 835 7.87 -17.26 -0.58
CA ARG A 835 8.04 -17.37 0.86
C ARG A 835 9.35 -16.69 1.24
N TYR A 836 9.30 -15.87 2.27
CA TYR A 836 10.44 -15.12 2.78
C TYR A 836 10.62 -15.46 4.25
N TYR A 837 11.85 -15.71 4.66
CA TYR A 837 12.25 -15.91 6.06
C TYR A 837 13.33 -14.89 6.37
N VAL A 838 12.99 -13.83 7.11
CA VAL A 838 13.91 -12.74 7.44
C VAL A 838 14.12 -12.72 8.95
N THR A 839 15.33 -13.10 9.38
CA THR A 839 15.72 -13.04 10.78
C THR A 839 16.58 -11.80 11.00
N GLU A 840 16.18 -10.97 11.95
CA GLU A 840 16.82 -9.70 12.27
C GLU A 840 17.33 -9.71 13.72
N GLY A 841 18.46 -9.08 13.98
CA GLY A 841 19.00 -8.89 15.33
C GLY A 841 19.92 -7.67 15.46
N ASP A 842 20.00 -7.15 16.69
CA ASP A 842 20.93 -6.09 17.08
C ASP A 842 22.29 -6.70 17.41
N ILE A 843 23.33 -6.31 16.67
CA ILE A 843 24.69 -6.85 16.85
C ILE A 843 25.66 -5.80 17.38
N SER A 844 25.14 -4.65 17.84
CA SER A 844 25.93 -3.60 18.49
C SER A 844 26.67 -4.16 19.72
N PRO A 845 27.85 -3.63 20.09
CA PRO A 845 28.64 -4.16 21.20
C PRO A 845 27.85 -4.31 22.52
N ASP A 846 27.06 -3.28 22.85
CA ASP A 846 26.20 -3.15 24.03
C ASP A 846 24.88 -3.95 23.95
N ALA A 847 24.51 -4.44 22.76
CA ALA A 847 23.22 -5.09 22.54
C ALA A 847 23.10 -6.45 23.27
N SER A 848 21.92 -6.72 23.83
CA SER A 848 21.55 -8.04 24.35
C SER A 848 21.58 -9.10 23.24
N ALA A 849 22.31 -10.20 23.47
CA ALA A 849 22.46 -11.31 22.51
C ALA A 849 21.14 -12.00 22.12
N ASN A 850 20.04 -11.73 22.84
CA ASN A 850 18.76 -12.42 22.67
C ASN A 850 17.68 -11.58 21.97
N ARG A 851 17.96 -10.36 21.47
CA ARG A 851 16.96 -9.57 20.72
C ARG A 851 16.90 -9.99 19.25
N ILE A 852 16.36 -11.19 19.01
CA ILE A 852 16.26 -11.78 17.66
C ILE A 852 14.80 -12.03 17.32
N THR A 853 14.37 -11.51 16.17
CA THR A 853 13.02 -11.71 15.64
C THR A 853 13.11 -12.38 14.29
N THR A 854 12.08 -13.16 13.91
CA THR A 854 11.95 -13.59 12.51
C THR A 854 10.59 -13.28 11.96
N LYS A 855 10.60 -12.57 10.83
CA LYS A 855 9.44 -12.35 9.98
C LYS A 855 9.39 -13.41 8.90
N ILE A 856 8.23 -14.05 8.74
CA ILE A 856 7.97 -15.01 7.68
C ILE A 856 6.80 -14.48 6.86
N ASP A 857 7.00 -14.27 5.56
CA ASP A 857 5.94 -13.85 4.65
C ASP A 857 5.67 -14.97 3.65
N TYR A 858 4.43 -15.44 3.58
CA TYR A 858 3.92 -16.26 2.48
C TYR A 858 3.06 -15.39 1.58
N ILE A 859 3.46 -15.25 0.33
CA ILE A 859 2.85 -14.30 -0.60
C ILE A 859 2.39 -15.07 -1.85
N TRP A 860 1.14 -14.86 -2.24
CA TRP A 860 0.58 -15.30 -3.50
C TRP A 860 0.22 -14.07 -4.30
N ARG A 861 0.71 -14.00 -5.53
CA ARG A 861 0.42 -12.92 -6.47
C ARG A 861 -0.10 -13.48 -7.77
N GLY A 862 -0.97 -12.77 -8.44
CA GLY A 862 -1.32 -13.13 -9.81
C GLY A 862 -2.31 -12.20 -10.48
N TRP A 863 -2.46 -12.43 -11.77
CA TRP A 863 -3.33 -11.63 -12.61
C TRP A 863 -4.82 -11.79 -12.28
N SER A 864 -5.28 -13.00 -11.97
CA SER A 864 -6.70 -13.29 -11.74
C SER A 864 -6.85 -14.50 -10.82
N ALA A 865 -7.68 -14.40 -9.78
CA ALA A 865 -8.08 -15.49 -8.91
C ALA A 865 -9.59 -15.54 -8.77
N GLY A 866 -10.22 -16.63 -9.25
CA GLY A 866 -11.62 -16.92 -8.96
C GLY A 866 -11.80 -17.50 -7.56
N ALA A 867 -13.07 -17.68 -7.16
CA ALA A 867 -13.43 -18.17 -5.82
C ALA A 867 -12.74 -19.49 -5.43
N SER A 868 -12.59 -20.45 -6.36
CA SER A 868 -11.87 -21.71 -6.09
C SER A 868 -10.42 -21.47 -5.71
N THR A 869 -9.70 -20.66 -6.50
CA THR A 869 -8.28 -20.35 -6.25
C THR A 869 -8.10 -19.61 -4.92
N LEU A 870 -8.98 -18.64 -4.63
CA LEU A 870 -8.97 -17.93 -3.35
C LEU A 870 -9.20 -18.89 -2.18
N ASN A 871 -10.21 -19.77 -2.29
CA ASN A 871 -10.50 -20.77 -1.27
C ASN A 871 -9.35 -21.75 -1.06
N ASP A 872 -8.68 -22.21 -2.11
CA ASP A 872 -7.52 -23.10 -1.98
C ASP A 872 -6.38 -22.42 -1.20
N ILE A 873 -6.14 -21.12 -1.45
CA ILE A 873 -5.15 -20.34 -0.72
C ILE A 873 -5.59 -20.15 0.73
N PHE A 874 -6.83 -19.74 0.97
CA PHE A 874 -7.35 -19.50 2.33
C PHE A 874 -7.36 -20.78 3.16
N ASN A 875 -7.85 -21.89 2.61
CA ASN A 875 -7.84 -23.19 3.26
C ASN A 875 -6.41 -23.62 3.61
N TRP A 876 -5.44 -23.36 2.74
CA TRP A 876 -4.04 -23.67 3.04
C TRP A 876 -3.49 -22.83 4.20
N ILE A 877 -3.85 -21.53 4.27
CA ILE A 877 -3.42 -20.64 5.36
C ILE A 877 -4.09 -21.06 6.67
N GLU A 878 -5.41 -21.25 6.67
CA GLU A 878 -6.20 -21.68 7.83
C GLU A 878 -5.71 -23.04 8.36
N TRP A 879 -5.42 -23.98 7.47
CA TRP A 879 -4.87 -25.30 7.81
C TRP A 879 -3.58 -25.23 8.64
N LEU A 880 -2.76 -24.18 8.49
CA LEU A 880 -1.56 -24.04 9.33
C LEU A 880 -1.90 -23.92 10.83
N PHE A 881 -3.12 -23.52 11.17
CA PHE A 881 -3.58 -23.24 12.52
C PHE A 881 -4.60 -24.25 13.07
N ASP A 882 -5.08 -25.23 12.30
CA ASP A 882 -6.12 -26.17 12.75
C ASP A 882 -5.80 -26.92 14.06
N GLN A 883 -4.51 -27.13 14.37
CA GLN A 883 -4.03 -27.84 15.57
C GLN A 883 -3.78 -26.89 16.76
N THR A 884 -4.18 -25.62 16.63
CA THR A 884 -3.99 -24.59 17.66
C THR A 884 -5.31 -24.30 18.39
N GLN A 885 -5.27 -23.66 19.57
CA GLN A 885 -6.46 -23.39 20.38
C GLN A 885 -7.31 -22.20 19.89
N VAL A 886 -6.96 -21.57 18.77
CA VAL A 886 -7.61 -20.35 18.27
C VAL A 886 -8.12 -20.56 16.85
N ASN A 887 -9.37 -20.16 16.60
CA ASN A 887 -10.02 -20.27 15.30
C ASN A 887 -9.56 -19.13 14.37
N TYR A 888 -8.46 -19.33 13.65
CA TYR A 888 -8.00 -18.41 12.61
C TYR A 888 -8.81 -18.62 11.33
N HIS A 889 -9.56 -17.61 10.90
CA HIS A 889 -10.44 -17.71 9.73
C HIS A 889 -10.40 -16.44 8.88
N ILE A 890 -10.32 -16.65 7.56
CA ILE A 890 -10.38 -15.62 6.54
C ILE A 890 -11.85 -15.51 6.10
N ASP A 891 -12.41 -14.31 6.23
CA ASP A 891 -13.80 -14.07 5.89
C ASP A 891 -14.04 -14.07 4.37
N ARG A 892 -14.55 -15.19 3.86
CA ARG A 892 -14.87 -15.37 2.44
C ARG A 892 -15.97 -14.43 1.93
N THR A 893 -16.81 -13.87 2.82
CA THR A 893 -17.88 -12.93 2.42
C THR A 893 -17.32 -11.64 1.80
N GLN A 894 -16.07 -11.31 2.11
CA GLN A 894 -15.38 -10.12 1.60
C GLN A 894 -15.05 -10.24 0.10
N PHE A 895 -15.06 -11.46 -0.45
CA PHE A 895 -14.70 -11.76 -1.84
C PHE A 895 -15.87 -12.37 -2.63
N ARG A 896 -17.11 -12.19 -2.15
CA ARG A 896 -18.33 -12.55 -2.89
C ARG A 896 -18.59 -11.50 -3.97
N GLY A 897 -18.83 -11.97 -5.19
CA GLY A 897 -19.10 -11.20 -6.40
C GLY A 897 -19.17 -12.13 -7.61
N ILE A 898 -19.68 -11.65 -8.75
CA ILE A 898 -19.85 -12.46 -9.97
C ILE A 898 -18.49 -12.72 -10.66
N GLY A 899 -17.49 -11.85 -10.43
CA GLY A 899 -16.18 -11.90 -11.09
C GLY A 899 -14.99 -12.30 -10.20
N PRO A 900 -13.85 -12.66 -10.81
CA PRO A 900 -12.59 -12.97 -10.12
C PRO A 900 -11.88 -11.73 -9.55
N LEU A 901 -11.01 -11.94 -8.56
CA LEU A 901 -10.09 -10.93 -8.03
C LEU A 901 -8.88 -10.76 -8.97
N LYS A 902 -8.72 -9.58 -9.57
CA LYS A 902 -7.63 -9.22 -10.49
C LYS A 902 -6.45 -8.56 -9.78
N GLY A 903 -5.25 -8.75 -10.33
CA GLY A 903 -4.03 -8.13 -9.81
C GLY A 903 -3.81 -8.39 -8.33
N PHE A 904 -4.16 -9.59 -7.87
CA PHE A 904 -4.30 -9.88 -6.45
C PHE A 904 -2.94 -10.10 -5.78
N GLU A 905 -2.84 -9.69 -4.51
CA GLU A 905 -1.80 -10.10 -3.58
C GLU A 905 -2.45 -10.63 -2.30
N ILE A 906 -2.20 -11.89 -1.97
CA ILE A 906 -2.54 -12.46 -0.66
C ILE A 906 -1.24 -12.63 0.08
N LYS A 907 -1.07 -11.96 1.22
CA LYS A 907 0.13 -11.98 2.04
C LYS A 907 -0.21 -12.43 3.45
N SER A 908 0.28 -13.60 3.86
CA SER A 908 0.23 -14.06 5.24
C SER A 908 1.57 -13.82 5.92
N THR A 909 1.58 -12.92 6.90
CA THR A 909 2.77 -12.53 7.67
C THR A 909 2.72 -13.18 9.03
N PHE A 910 3.84 -13.79 9.40
CA PHE A 910 4.10 -14.40 10.69
C PHE A 910 5.30 -13.73 11.34
N ILE A 911 5.21 -13.41 12.61
CA ILE A 911 6.31 -12.82 13.39
C ILE A 911 6.60 -13.76 14.56
N ILE A 912 7.85 -14.15 14.71
CA ILE A 912 8.34 -14.98 15.80
C ILE A 912 9.24 -14.14 16.70
N TYR A 913 8.93 -14.16 17.99
CA TYR A 913 9.58 -13.34 19.00
C TYR A 913 10.73 -14.06 19.72
N PRO A 914 11.64 -13.32 20.38
CA PRO A 914 12.81 -13.85 21.09
C PRO A 914 12.58 -15.05 22.00
N GLU A 915 11.44 -15.09 22.68
CA GLU A 915 11.06 -16.10 23.68
C GLU A 915 11.01 -17.51 23.07
N PHE A 916 10.66 -17.62 21.79
CA PHE A 916 10.71 -18.89 21.07
C PHE A 916 12.15 -19.43 20.98
N TYR A 917 13.13 -18.58 20.69
CA TYR A 917 14.53 -19.01 20.58
C TYR A 917 15.08 -19.47 21.92
N GLN A 918 14.77 -18.75 22.99
CA GLN A 918 15.13 -19.14 24.36
C GLN A 918 14.52 -20.49 24.74
N LYS A 919 13.24 -20.72 24.37
CA LYS A 919 12.58 -22.02 24.55
C LYS A 919 13.26 -23.12 23.74
N PHE A 920 13.59 -22.85 22.47
CA PHE A 920 14.25 -23.82 21.59
C PHE A 920 15.65 -24.20 22.09
N GLU A 921 16.44 -23.23 22.53
CA GLU A 921 17.75 -23.48 23.16
C GLU A 921 17.59 -24.43 24.35
N ARG A 922 16.74 -24.07 25.31
CA ARG A 922 16.51 -24.84 26.54
C ARG A 922 16.02 -26.27 26.28
N GLU A 923 15.03 -26.44 25.39
CA GLU A 923 14.38 -27.73 25.17
C GLU A 923 15.11 -28.63 24.16
N ILE A 924 15.87 -28.08 23.22
CA ILE A 924 16.50 -28.85 22.13
C ILE A 924 18.02 -28.79 22.17
N LEU A 925 18.62 -27.61 22.37
CA LEU A 925 20.07 -27.47 22.30
C LEU A 925 20.74 -27.89 23.61
N ASP A 926 20.20 -27.44 24.74
CA ASP A 926 20.80 -27.63 26.08
C ASP A 926 20.29 -28.90 26.77
N SER A 927 19.18 -29.48 26.31
CA SER A 927 18.60 -30.69 26.88
C SER A 927 19.40 -31.95 26.55
N SER A 928 19.13 -33.05 27.26
CA SER A 928 19.79 -34.33 27.00
C SER A 928 19.51 -34.82 25.56
N HIS A 929 20.43 -35.60 24.99
CA HIS A 929 20.29 -36.10 23.62
C HIS A 929 18.96 -36.86 23.39
N TYR A 930 18.51 -37.62 24.39
CA TYR A 930 17.27 -38.36 24.34
C TYR A 930 16.05 -37.44 24.30
N GLN A 931 15.97 -36.47 25.23
CA GLN A 931 14.88 -35.49 25.28
C GLN A 931 14.79 -34.66 24.00
N ALA A 932 15.93 -34.16 23.50
CA ALA A 932 15.98 -33.42 22.24
C ALA A 932 15.47 -34.27 21.07
N LEU A 933 15.85 -35.54 20.99
CA LEU A 933 15.44 -36.43 19.90
C LEU A 933 13.94 -36.76 19.97
N GLU A 934 13.40 -36.97 21.18
CA GLU A 934 11.99 -37.20 21.41
C GLU A 934 11.14 -36.00 20.98
N LYS A 935 11.54 -34.78 21.40
CA LYS A 935 10.91 -33.53 20.97
C LYS A 935 10.97 -33.35 19.46
N LEU A 936 12.14 -33.56 18.84
CA LEU A 936 12.29 -33.46 17.39
C LEU A 936 11.46 -34.52 16.65
N ARG A 937 11.30 -35.72 17.20
CA ARG A 937 10.41 -36.75 16.63
C ARG A 937 8.95 -36.33 16.71
N ALA A 938 8.52 -35.75 17.84
CA ALA A 938 7.17 -35.22 18.00
C ALA A 938 6.88 -34.11 16.97
N LEU A 939 7.80 -33.15 16.82
CA LEU A 939 7.72 -32.06 15.84
C LEU A 939 7.73 -32.58 14.39
N PHE A 940 8.50 -33.62 14.10
CA PHE A 940 8.60 -34.18 12.74
C PHE A 940 7.32 -34.93 12.34
N GLY A 941 6.58 -35.43 13.33
CA GLY A 941 5.41 -36.27 13.15
C GLY A 941 5.76 -37.75 13.12
N GLU A 942 5.10 -38.54 13.97
CA GLU A 942 5.39 -39.97 14.13
C GLU A 942 5.16 -40.75 12.83
N GLU A 943 4.07 -40.50 12.12
CA GLU A 943 3.78 -41.16 10.85
C GLU A 943 4.83 -40.87 9.77
N LYS A 944 5.22 -39.59 9.64
CA LYS A 944 6.28 -39.16 8.71
C LYS A 944 7.60 -39.83 9.06
N TRP A 945 7.93 -39.90 10.36
CA TRP A 945 9.14 -40.58 10.84
C TRP A 945 9.12 -42.08 10.51
N ASN A 946 8.02 -42.77 10.83
CA ASN A 946 7.86 -44.19 10.59
C ASN A 946 7.92 -44.51 9.09
N ARG A 947 7.30 -43.67 8.24
CA ARG A 947 7.35 -43.76 6.77
C ARG A 947 8.77 -43.56 6.22
N TYR A 948 9.52 -42.61 6.77
CA TYR A 948 10.93 -42.41 6.39
C TYR A 948 11.75 -43.66 6.70
N CYS A 949 11.59 -44.22 7.90
CA CYS A 949 12.37 -45.38 8.33
C CYS A 949 12.00 -46.67 7.59
N SER A 950 10.72 -46.88 7.29
CA SER A 950 10.27 -48.05 6.52
C SER A 950 10.71 -48.00 5.05
N ARG A 951 10.76 -46.82 4.42
CA ARG A 951 11.33 -46.67 3.08
C ARG A 951 12.83 -46.96 3.07
N ARG A 952 13.56 -46.48 4.08
CA ARG A 952 15.01 -46.67 4.19
C ARG A 952 15.39 -48.12 4.46
N SER A 953 14.61 -48.86 5.26
CA SER A 953 14.86 -50.29 5.52
C SER A 953 14.67 -51.16 4.27
N ARG A 954 13.81 -50.76 3.33
CA ARG A 954 13.61 -51.48 2.04
C ARG A 954 14.75 -51.27 1.04
N TYR A 955 15.38 -50.09 1.01
CA TYR A 955 16.48 -49.79 0.08
C TYR A 955 17.85 -50.34 0.51
N VAL A 956 18.06 -50.58 1.82
CA VAL A 956 19.33 -51.11 2.36
C VAL A 956 19.31 -52.65 2.43
N GLY A 957 18.59 -53.29 1.49
CA GLY A 957 18.42 -54.73 1.40
C GLY A 957 19.64 -55.44 0.82
N GLY A 958 20.67 -55.68 1.65
CA GLY A 958 21.80 -56.55 1.33
C GLY A 958 22.25 -57.33 2.56
N ARG A 959 21.68 -58.55 2.72
CA ARG A 959 22.03 -59.68 3.62
C ARG A 959 22.83 -59.41 4.91
N ARG A 960 22.18 -59.76 6.03
CA ARG A 960 22.77 -60.22 7.32
C ARG A 960 23.73 -59.26 8.04
N ARG A 961 23.14 -58.38 8.86
CA ARG A 961 23.54 -58.17 10.28
C ARG A 961 22.34 -57.64 11.06
N ILE A 962 21.63 -58.55 11.73
CA ILE A 962 20.68 -58.22 12.79
C ILE A 962 21.53 -57.72 13.96
N GLY A 963 21.67 -56.41 14.06
CA GLY A 963 22.58 -55.77 15.02
C GLY A 963 22.64 -54.28 14.77
N THR A 964 21.62 -53.57 15.24
CA THR A 964 21.48 -52.10 15.23
C THR A 964 21.34 -51.44 13.84
N ASN A 965 20.11 -51.22 13.39
CA ASN A 965 19.80 -50.31 12.29
C ASN A 965 20.00 -48.85 12.77
N ARG A 966 21.27 -48.47 12.99
CA ARG A 966 21.72 -47.34 13.82
C ARG A 966 21.40 -45.93 13.28
N ASN A 967 20.55 -45.76 12.27
CA ASN A 967 20.34 -44.45 11.64
C ASN A 967 18.93 -44.21 11.05
N CYS A 968 17.87 -44.65 11.74
CA CYS A 968 16.47 -44.24 11.51
C CYS A 968 16.23 -42.81 12.06
N ILE A 969 16.97 -41.83 11.53
CA ILE A 969 16.81 -40.41 11.86
C ILE A 969 16.67 -39.64 10.53
N PRO A 970 15.54 -38.95 10.29
CA PRO A 970 15.32 -38.12 9.11
C PRO A 970 16.42 -37.07 8.91
N THR A 971 16.70 -36.72 7.66
CA THR A 971 17.74 -35.75 7.32
C THR A 971 17.56 -34.38 8.01
N PRO A 972 16.35 -33.78 8.08
CA PRO A 972 16.15 -32.53 8.82
C PRO A 972 16.51 -32.64 10.30
N VAL A 973 16.14 -33.75 10.94
CA VAL A 973 16.44 -34.03 12.35
C VAL A 973 17.95 -34.24 12.54
N LYS A 974 18.63 -34.96 11.64
CA LYS A 974 20.09 -35.09 11.66
C LYS A 974 20.80 -33.75 11.60
N ARG A 975 20.30 -32.80 10.81
CA ARG A 975 20.88 -31.45 10.70
C ARG A 975 20.75 -30.68 12.02
N ILE A 976 19.59 -30.73 12.69
CA ILE A 976 19.41 -30.09 14.01
C ILE A 976 20.27 -30.77 15.07
N THR A 977 20.34 -32.11 15.10
CA THR A 977 21.21 -32.82 16.06
C THR A 977 22.69 -32.54 15.84
N ARG A 978 23.12 -32.31 14.58
CA ARG A 978 24.50 -31.89 14.27
C ARG A 978 24.76 -30.47 14.75
N LEU A 979 23.81 -29.55 14.56
CA LEU A 979 23.90 -28.19 15.08
C LEU A 979 24.01 -28.20 16.62
N ARG A 980 23.18 -28.99 17.30
CA ARG A 980 23.27 -29.21 18.75
C ARG A 980 24.66 -29.65 19.19
N ARG A 981 25.28 -30.61 18.48
CA ARG A 981 26.64 -31.08 18.81
C ARG A 981 27.71 -30.00 18.60
N ALA A 982 27.50 -29.11 17.65
CA ALA A 982 28.43 -28.02 17.36
C ALA A 982 28.26 -26.81 18.31
N GLY A 983 27.09 -26.68 18.97
CA GLY A 983 26.73 -25.51 19.76
C GLY A 983 26.29 -24.31 18.90
N LEU A 984 25.73 -23.29 19.57
CA LEU A 984 25.54 -21.97 18.95
C LEU A 984 26.84 -21.16 19.08
N PRO A 985 27.20 -20.39 18.05
CA PRO A 985 28.36 -19.51 18.12
C PRO A 985 28.11 -18.33 19.08
N GLU A 986 29.18 -17.85 19.73
CA GLU A 986 29.13 -16.64 20.56
C GLU A 986 28.97 -15.36 19.72
N ASP A 987 29.50 -15.37 18.49
CA ASP A 987 29.35 -14.27 17.54
C ASP A 987 27.86 -14.02 17.22
N LYS A 988 27.40 -12.79 17.54
CA LYS A 988 25.98 -12.40 17.42
C LYS A 988 25.46 -12.55 15.98
N LYS A 989 26.27 -12.17 14.98
CA LYS A 989 25.93 -12.27 13.55
C LYS A 989 25.73 -13.73 13.12
N LEU A 990 26.65 -14.63 13.48
CA LEU A 990 26.52 -16.05 13.20
C LEU A 990 25.35 -16.68 13.94
N ARG A 991 25.04 -16.22 15.15
CA ARG A 991 23.88 -16.68 15.93
C ARG A 991 22.56 -16.37 15.21
N VAL A 992 22.38 -15.14 14.71
CA VAL A 992 21.22 -14.74 13.87
C VAL A 992 21.10 -15.65 12.64
N LYS A 993 22.21 -15.92 11.93
CA LYS A 993 22.22 -16.86 10.79
C LYS A 993 21.79 -18.28 11.19
N LYS A 994 22.26 -18.79 12.32
CA LYS A 994 21.88 -20.13 12.80
C LYS A 994 20.40 -20.20 13.16
N PHE A 995 19.81 -19.15 13.73
CA PHE A 995 18.37 -19.13 14.01
C PHE A 995 17.52 -19.07 12.75
N ASN A 996 17.90 -18.28 11.74
CA ASN A 996 17.23 -18.32 10.45
C ASN A 996 17.25 -19.75 9.87
N TYR A 997 18.42 -20.38 9.88
CA TYR A 997 18.59 -21.76 9.42
C TYR A 997 17.74 -22.77 10.20
N ILE A 998 17.71 -22.68 11.54
CA ILE A 998 16.89 -23.53 12.40
C ILE A 998 15.42 -23.40 11.99
N LEU A 999 14.92 -22.17 11.91
CA LEU A 999 13.51 -21.93 11.66
C LEU A 999 13.09 -22.35 10.25
N VAL A 1000 13.90 -22.04 9.23
CA VAL A 1000 13.69 -22.52 7.85
C VAL A 1000 13.65 -24.05 7.83
N MET A 1001 14.56 -24.72 8.54
CA MET A 1001 14.55 -26.19 8.62
C MET A 1001 13.34 -26.76 9.34
N LEU A 1002 12.88 -26.14 10.43
CA LEU A 1002 11.68 -26.58 11.15
C LEU A 1002 10.46 -26.45 10.24
N LEU A 1003 10.23 -25.29 9.63
CA LEU A 1003 9.02 -25.04 8.83
C LEU A 1003 9.03 -25.71 7.45
N GLU A 1004 10.20 -26.02 6.88
CA GLU A 1004 10.30 -26.71 5.59
C GLU A 1004 10.58 -28.21 5.69
N GLY A 1005 11.14 -28.66 6.81
CA GLY A 1005 11.58 -30.04 7.02
C GLY A 1005 10.72 -30.86 7.98
N PHE A 1006 9.92 -30.23 8.85
CA PHE A 1006 9.10 -30.89 9.87
C PHE A 1006 7.61 -30.73 9.56
N ASP A 1007 6.74 -31.15 10.48
CA ASP A 1007 5.31 -30.92 10.38
C ASP A 1007 4.96 -29.49 10.79
N ARG A 1008 4.49 -28.66 9.84
CA ARG A 1008 4.27 -27.22 10.06
C ARG A 1008 3.27 -26.94 11.18
N GLN A 1009 2.16 -27.69 11.25
CA GLN A 1009 1.15 -27.50 12.29
C GLN A 1009 1.74 -27.75 13.68
N LYS A 1010 2.53 -28.83 13.82
CA LYS A 1010 3.20 -29.15 15.09
C LYS A 1010 4.30 -28.16 15.45
N VAL A 1011 5.03 -27.64 14.48
CA VAL A 1011 6.03 -26.58 14.71
C VAL A 1011 5.37 -25.29 15.16
N LEU A 1012 4.29 -24.86 14.51
CA LEU A 1012 3.53 -23.66 14.90
C LEU A 1012 2.92 -23.81 16.30
N GLN A 1013 2.35 -24.98 16.61
CA GLN A 1013 1.89 -25.30 17.95
C GLN A 1013 3.01 -25.23 18.99
N TYR A 1014 4.22 -25.68 18.65
CA TYR A 1014 5.38 -25.63 19.54
C TYR A 1014 5.90 -24.20 19.78
N ILE A 1015 5.81 -23.31 18.80
CA ILE A 1015 6.15 -21.89 18.97
C ILE A 1015 5.24 -21.25 20.03
N SER A 1016 3.95 -21.65 20.08
CA SER A 1016 2.89 -21.10 20.94
C SER A 1016 2.38 -19.74 20.48
N ASP A 1017 1.10 -19.46 20.73
CA ASP A 1017 0.42 -18.19 20.44
C ASP A 1017 0.96 -16.98 21.23
N GLN A 1018 1.70 -17.23 22.31
CA GLN A 1018 2.39 -16.21 23.10
C GLN A 1018 3.68 -15.69 22.46
N ASN A 1019 4.38 -16.50 21.64
CA ASN A 1019 5.67 -16.14 21.05
C ASN A 1019 5.58 -15.85 19.56
N PHE A 1020 4.36 -15.61 19.09
CA PHE A 1020 4.04 -15.58 17.67
C PHE A 1020 2.86 -14.66 17.40
N PHE A 1021 2.91 -13.96 16.28
CA PHE A 1021 1.80 -13.19 15.74
C PHE A 1021 1.61 -13.53 14.26
N ALA A 1022 0.36 -13.67 13.82
CA ALA A 1022 0.04 -13.85 12.41
C ALA A 1022 -1.16 -13.02 11.95
N SER A 1023 -1.11 -12.58 10.70
CA SER A 1023 -2.23 -11.95 10.01
C SER A 1023 -2.13 -12.18 8.50
N THR A 1024 -3.26 -12.19 7.81
CA THR A 1024 -3.31 -12.27 6.35
C THR A 1024 -3.94 -11.01 5.78
N ARG A 1025 -3.24 -10.36 4.86
CA ARG A 1025 -3.77 -9.26 4.05
C ARG A 1025 -4.09 -9.77 2.65
N VAL A 1026 -5.24 -9.36 2.11
CA VAL A 1026 -5.66 -9.66 0.74
C VAL A 1026 -5.95 -8.34 0.06
N THR A 1027 -5.25 -8.08 -1.04
CA THR A 1027 -5.47 -6.93 -1.90
C THR A 1027 -5.76 -7.35 -3.33
N GLY A 1028 -6.52 -6.55 -4.07
CA GLY A 1028 -6.81 -6.77 -5.49
C GLY A 1028 -8.11 -6.11 -5.92
N PHE A 1029 -8.44 -6.18 -7.21
CA PHE A 1029 -9.66 -5.60 -7.78
C PHE A 1029 -10.70 -6.68 -8.02
N LEU A 1030 -11.87 -6.57 -7.39
CA LEU A 1030 -12.93 -7.56 -7.55
C LEU A 1030 -13.77 -7.19 -8.79
N GLU A 1031 -13.69 -8.00 -9.85
CA GLU A 1031 -14.42 -7.78 -11.11
C GLU A 1031 -15.95 -7.93 -10.88
N ASN A 1032 -16.74 -7.04 -11.48
CA ASN A 1032 -18.20 -6.99 -11.33
C ASN A 1032 -18.64 -6.94 -9.85
N SER A 1033 -18.02 -6.02 -9.11
CA SER A 1033 -18.38 -5.72 -7.73
C SER A 1033 -18.29 -4.24 -7.47
N GLU A 1034 -19.36 -3.67 -6.93
CA GLU A 1034 -19.42 -2.29 -6.40
C GLU A 1034 -18.31 -1.95 -5.39
N ARG A 1035 -17.60 -2.95 -4.81
CA ARG A 1035 -16.48 -2.74 -3.89
C ARG A 1035 -15.21 -2.25 -4.58
N GLY A 1036 -15.02 -2.53 -5.88
CA GLY A 1036 -13.81 -2.17 -6.61
C GLY A 1036 -12.53 -2.79 -6.01
N TYR A 1037 -11.66 -1.96 -5.44
CA TYR A 1037 -10.42 -2.41 -4.81
C TYR A 1037 -10.69 -2.97 -3.40
N VAL A 1038 -10.34 -4.23 -3.21
CA VAL A 1038 -10.38 -4.91 -1.92
C VAL A 1038 -9.05 -4.70 -1.21
N ASP A 1039 -9.10 -4.22 0.04
CA ASP A 1039 -7.99 -4.27 1.01
C ASP A 1039 -8.50 -4.85 2.33
N TYR A 1040 -8.39 -6.17 2.43
CA TYR A 1040 -8.88 -6.94 3.55
C TYR A 1040 -7.71 -7.40 4.43
N ILE A 1041 -7.86 -7.25 5.75
CA ILE A 1041 -6.93 -7.83 6.74
C ILE A 1041 -7.74 -8.79 7.61
N SER A 1042 -7.25 -10.02 7.76
CA SER A 1042 -7.89 -11.06 8.56
C SER A 1042 -7.81 -10.77 10.05
N ASN A 1043 -8.58 -11.54 10.82
CA ASN A 1043 -8.32 -11.66 12.25
C ASN A 1043 -6.86 -12.12 12.48
N THR A 1044 -6.32 -11.74 13.63
CA THR A 1044 -4.94 -12.09 14.01
C THR A 1044 -4.89 -13.40 14.80
N PHE A 1045 -3.81 -14.16 14.68
CA PHE A 1045 -3.49 -15.25 15.59
C PHE A 1045 -2.31 -14.84 16.49
N GLY A 1046 -2.38 -15.20 17.78
CA GLY A 1046 -1.37 -14.88 18.76
C GLY A 1046 -1.38 -13.41 19.21
N ARG A 1047 -0.37 -12.99 19.97
CA ARG A 1047 -0.27 -11.64 20.53
C ARG A 1047 0.81 -10.83 19.84
N TYR A 1048 0.47 -9.64 19.36
CA TYR A 1048 1.45 -8.71 18.82
C TYR A 1048 2.28 -8.13 19.97
N ASN A 1049 3.57 -8.42 20.00
CA ASN A 1049 4.47 -7.86 20.98
C ASN A 1049 4.88 -6.43 20.56
N THR A 1050 4.43 -5.43 21.30
CA THR A 1050 4.70 -4.01 21.01
C THR A 1050 6.15 -3.60 21.26
N GLU A 1051 6.92 -4.35 22.06
CA GLU A 1051 8.34 -4.08 22.30
C GLU A 1051 9.19 -4.39 21.06
N TYR A 1052 8.88 -5.50 20.39
CA TYR A 1052 9.63 -5.98 19.22
C TYR A 1052 8.97 -5.61 17.89
N GLY A 1053 7.68 -5.30 17.89
CA GLY A 1053 6.91 -4.94 16.71
C GLY A 1053 6.93 -6.03 15.64
N THR A 1054 7.27 -5.64 14.40
CA THR A 1054 7.48 -6.55 13.25
C THR A 1054 8.93 -6.95 13.04
N GLY A 1055 9.84 -6.44 13.86
CA GLY A 1055 11.29 -6.62 13.76
C GLY A 1055 12.04 -5.37 14.22
N ILE A 1056 13.32 -5.54 14.56
CA ILE A 1056 14.15 -4.43 15.06
C ILE A 1056 14.43 -3.37 13.98
N PHE A 1057 14.43 -3.76 12.70
CA PHE A 1057 14.56 -2.81 11.60
C PHE A 1057 13.33 -1.90 11.53
N ASP A 1058 12.12 -2.45 11.63
CA ASP A 1058 10.89 -1.64 11.60
C ASP A 1058 10.78 -0.72 12.83
N GLN A 1059 11.22 -1.21 14.00
CA GLN A 1059 11.29 -0.39 15.21
C GLN A 1059 12.20 0.83 15.02
N ILE A 1060 13.40 0.63 14.47
CA ILE A 1060 14.38 1.72 14.27
C ILE A 1060 13.93 2.66 13.14
N SER A 1061 13.40 2.12 12.04
CA SER A 1061 12.78 2.90 10.96
C SER A 1061 11.70 3.83 11.49
N SER A 1062 10.81 3.33 12.37
CA SER A 1062 9.77 4.15 12.99
C SER A 1062 10.32 5.23 13.92
N VAL A 1063 11.39 4.96 14.68
CA VAL A 1063 11.98 5.92 15.62
C VAL A 1063 12.71 7.04 14.89
N LEU A 1064 13.46 6.70 13.83
CA LEU A 1064 14.26 7.67 13.07
C LEU A 1064 13.46 8.36 11.95
N ASN A 1065 12.21 7.91 11.73
CA ASN A 1065 11.38 8.30 10.60
C ASN A 1065 12.14 8.16 9.26
N ILE A 1066 12.74 6.97 9.07
CA ILE A 1066 13.47 6.55 7.86
C ILE A 1066 12.65 5.44 7.21
N THR A 1067 12.65 5.34 5.88
CA THR A 1067 11.86 4.30 5.24
C THR A 1067 12.45 2.89 5.49
N PRO A 1068 11.62 1.85 5.63
CA PRO A 1068 12.11 0.48 5.72
C PRO A 1068 12.86 0.01 4.46
N TYR A 1069 12.65 0.68 3.32
CA TYR A 1069 13.31 0.34 2.06
C TYR A 1069 14.79 0.72 2.08
N GLU A 1070 15.12 1.93 2.55
CA GLU A 1070 16.52 2.37 2.73
C GLU A 1070 17.19 1.52 3.80
N LEU A 1071 16.55 1.41 4.98
CA LEU A 1071 17.16 0.73 6.12
C LEU A 1071 17.47 -0.75 5.84
N ARG A 1072 16.66 -1.43 5.02
CA ARG A 1072 16.88 -2.83 4.62
C ARG A 1072 17.60 -3.01 3.29
N ALA A 1073 18.00 -1.93 2.62
CA ALA A 1073 18.57 -1.96 1.26
C ALA A 1073 17.73 -2.84 0.31
N LEU A 1074 16.41 -2.58 0.25
CA LEU A 1074 15.47 -3.44 -0.49
C LEU A 1074 15.73 -3.49 -2.00
N ASN A 1075 16.49 -2.54 -2.55
CA ASN A 1075 17.00 -2.56 -3.92
C ASN A 1075 17.81 -3.83 -4.28
N TYR A 1076 18.40 -4.53 -3.29
CA TYR A 1076 19.06 -5.82 -3.51
C TYR A 1076 18.11 -7.03 -3.50
N THR A 1077 16.85 -6.84 -3.09
CA THR A 1077 15.87 -7.93 -3.01
C THR A 1077 15.05 -8.03 -4.31
N PRO A 1078 15.11 -9.15 -5.06
CA PRO A 1078 14.43 -9.26 -6.34
C PRO A 1078 12.89 -9.14 -6.26
N GLY A 1079 12.34 -8.12 -6.91
CA GLY A 1079 10.89 -7.94 -7.06
C GLY A 1079 10.18 -7.35 -5.83
N MET A 1080 10.92 -6.63 -4.98
CA MET A 1080 10.40 -5.82 -3.87
C MET A 1080 10.46 -4.34 -4.21
#